data_AF-A0A5J4N7S7-F1
#
_entry.id   AF-A0A5J4N7S7-F1
#
_cell.length_a   1.000
_cell.length_b   1.000
_cell.length_c   1.000
_cell.angle_alpha   90.00
_cell.angle_beta   90.00
_cell.angle_gamma   90.00
#
_symmetry.space_group_name_H-M   'P 1'
#
loop_
_entity.id
_entity.type
_entity.pdbx_description
1 polymer ?
#
loop_
_entity_poly.entity_id
_entity_poly.type
_entity_poly.pdbx_seq_one_letter_code
_entity_poly.pdbx_strand_id
1 'polypeptide(L)'
;TATSQSNSTQTEHLEIHSDLNESDRIVSLPRLTAEPSFRQYSGFLEGATPNIQLHYWLVEAVGNHSGAPLFLWLNGGPGCSSLFGHLYENGPFILGNVLYLESPAGVGFSYAKDGNTSASDDTDDDVAGGVVMTINAAINEAYLAAQRRLQFISTLVLRSQMKDILPVHAASFCVDRFTSLHNYRALWHFLKKFPAYKNRAFYITGESYAGIYVPTLALRLLNDGIDLDLRGLFVGNPAVDILIDGCSIIPYLHSRGFLPKSLLNRPATTDWVAVSSLPQQGIKSSLALASDLLELQKAIGRLNNEKTTGEDGLPGDVLKNGRPALERALLQLVHSIWVHETMPENFKDALIVSLFQGKGSKQWADSYRSISLLSCTGKVLARILLNRLNATVLEVSVPKERCGFLASRSTIDLVFAALQTQEKCRERNQPLEALFAEFAKVLDSVSRKALWTVLGKFACPRKFVNIVRLLHVGMKAKVQSCGSNSDDFDIVTGVKQGCVLVPALCSSYLIAMVTVAFQNSGEDGVEVEYRTNGRLLNIRRFGAPIWLQTSAISMLLFADDSALLAHSEEELQRLATASRRRHRSLDWTSTQVGRSACVSPPQIRIAGDTVNGCGDFCYLGSNLSTDLSVDRELRAHVAKARAVLGRLERRV
;
A
#
# COMPACT_ATOMS: atom_id res chain seq x y z
N THR A 1 -43.73 -78.43 45.81
CA THR A 1 -42.40 -78.81 45.27
C THR A 1 -42.52 -78.98 43.77
N ALA A 2 -42.27 -77.92 43.01
CA ALA A 2 -42.31 -77.95 41.56
C ALA A 2 -41.31 -76.91 41.01
N THR A 3 -40.26 -77.45 40.41
CA THR A 3 -39.20 -76.78 39.66
C THR A 3 -39.74 -76.39 38.28
N SER A 4 -39.67 -75.11 37.93
CA SER A 4 -40.06 -74.61 36.60
C SER A 4 -38.86 -74.59 35.64
N GLN A 5 -38.98 -75.35 34.55
CA GLN A 5 -38.11 -75.31 33.38
C GLN A 5 -38.23 -73.98 32.63
N SER A 6 -37.12 -73.50 32.06
CA SER A 6 -37.16 -72.65 30.86
C SER A 6 -36.08 -73.12 29.89
N ASN A 7 -36.52 -73.66 28.75
CA ASN A 7 -35.74 -74.14 27.63
C ASN A 7 -34.94 -73.01 26.96
N SER A 8 -33.64 -73.18 26.82
CA SER A 8 -32.78 -72.36 25.96
C SER A 8 -32.89 -72.87 24.52
N THR A 9 -33.54 -72.10 23.64
CA THR A 9 -33.50 -72.31 22.18
C THR A 9 -32.72 -71.16 21.56
N GLN A 10 -31.67 -71.53 20.83
CA GLN A 10 -30.83 -70.66 20.02
C GLN A 10 -31.69 -69.82 19.07
N THR A 11 -31.42 -68.51 19.03
CA THR A 11 -31.77 -67.67 17.89
C THR A 11 -30.45 -67.18 17.30
N GLU A 12 -30.13 -67.64 16.10
CA GLU A 12 -29.03 -67.16 15.27
C GLU A 12 -29.19 -65.66 15.05
N HIS A 13 -28.33 -64.86 15.69
CA HIS A 13 -28.01 -63.53 15.19
C HIS A 13 -26.81 -63.67 14.26
N LEU A 14 -27.08 -63.63 12.96
CA LEU A 14 -26.08 -63.39 11.91
C LEU A 14 -25.39 -62.04 12.20
N GLU A 15 -24.22 -62.09 12.81
CA GLU A 15 -23.27 -60.99 12.86
C GLU A 15 -22.74 -60.72 11.45
N ILE A 16 -23.32 -59.73 10.77
CA ILE A 16 -22.64 -59.01 9.70
C ILE A 16 -22.16 -57.73 10.37
N HIS A 17 -20.88 -57.57 10.70
CA HIS A 17 -20.16 -56.28 10.76
C HIS A 17 -18.71 -56.46 11.26
N SER A 18 -17.75 -56.61 10.34
CA SER A 18 -16.35 -56.26 10.60
C SER A 18 -15.61 -55.88 9.30
N ASP A 19 -16.02 -54.77 8.66
CA ASP A 19 -15.48 -54.29 7.38
C ASP A 19 -14.88 -52.87 7.47
N LEU A 20 -14.32 -52.51 8.63
CA LEU A 20 -13.54 -51.29 8.84
C LEU A 20 -12.13 -51.66 9.29
N ASN A 21 -11.10 -51.01 8.74
CA ASN A 21 -9.75 -51.21 9.22
C ASN A 21 -9.54 -50.49 10.57
N GLU A 22 -9.87 -51.20 11.66
CA GLU A 22 -9.74 -50.70 13.03
C GLU A 22 -8.28 -50.43 13.44
N SER A 23 -7.27 -50.88 12.67
CA SER A 23 -5.86 -50.62 12.99
C SER A 23 -5.50 -49.13 12.98
N ASP A 24 -6.21 -48.34 12.17
CA ASP A 24 -5.98 -46.90 12.03
C ASP A 24 -6.84 -46.06 12.97
N ARG A 25 -7.67 -46.71 13.80
CA ARG A 25 -8.59 -46.01 14.68
C ARG A 25 -7.83 -45.25 15.76
N ILE A 26 -8.10 -43.95 15.85
CA ILE A 26 -7.58 -43.11 16.92
C ILE A 26 -8.51 -43.24 18.13
N VAL A 27 -8.06 -43.98 19.13
CA VAL A 27 -8.77 -44.16 20.41
C VAL A 27 -8.43 -43.08 21.44
N SER A 28 -7.27 -42.43 21.32
CA SER A 28 -6.84 -41.38 22.24
C SER A 28 -5.89 -40.39 21.55
N LEU A 29 -5.97 -39.11 21.91
CA LEU A 29 -5.02 -38.08 21.47
C LEU A 29 -4.29 -37.48 22.68
N PRO A 30 -2.98 -37.20 22.59
CA PRO A 30 -2.24 -36.57 23.68
C PRO A 30 -2.89 -35.25 24.11
N ARG A 31 -3.07 -35.06 25.43
CA ARG A 31 -3.61 -33.85 26.05
C ARG A 31 -5.10 -33.56 25.79
N LEU A 32 -5.81 -34.45 25.12
CA LEU A 32 -7.27 -34.35 25.01
C LEU A 32 -7.91 -34.89 26.30
N THR A 33 -8.63 -34.03 27.03
CA THR A 33 -9.18 -34.34 28.36
C THR A 33 -10.54 -35.06 28.33
N ALA A 34 -11.19 -35.12 27.17
CA ALA A 34 -12.46 -35.83 26.96
C ALA A 34 -12.44 -36.55 25.61
N GLU A 35 -12.99 -37.77 25.57
CA GLU A 35 -13.08 -38.52 24.32
C GLU A 35 -14.12 -37.87 23.37
N PRO A 36 -13.79 -37.70 22.08
CA PRO A 36 -14.75 -37.20 21.09
C PRO A 36 -15.94 -38.15 20.94
N SER A 37 -17.13 -37.60 20.70
CA SER A 37 -18.36 -38.39 20.48
C SER A 37 -18.45 -39.03 19.09
N PHE A 38 -17.38 -39.01 18.30
CA PHE A 38 -17.29 -39.53 16.94
C PHE A 38 -16.05 -40.41 16.78
N ARG A 39 -16.10 -41.32 15.80
CA ARG A 39 -14.94 -42.14 15.43
C ARG A 39 -14.05 -41.37 14.48
N GLN A 40 -12.75 -41.59 14.62
CA GLN A 40 -11.73 -40.99 13.78
C GLN A 40 -10.61 -42.00 13.50
N TYR A 41 -10.05 -41.91 12.30
CA TYR A 41 -9.04 -42.81 11.80
C TYR A 41 -7.93 -42.01 11.14
N SER A 42 -6.68 -42.40 11.31
CA SER A 42 -5.56 -41.74 10.63
C SER A 42 -4.47 -42.73 10.26
N GLY A 43 -3.85 -42.49 9.11
CA GLY A 43 -2.78 -43.31 8.59
C GLY A 43 -2.35 -42.84 7.20
N PHE A 44 -1.89 -43.77 6.37
CA PHE A 44 -1.35 -43.47 5.05
C PHE A 44 -2.11 -44.19 3.93
N LEU A 45 -2.23 -43.52 2.80
CA LEU A 45 -2.78 -44.02 1.55
C LEU A 45 -1.72 -43.98 0.45
N GLU A 46 -1.65 -45.03 -0.37
CA GLU A 46 -0.72 -45.07 -1.50
C GLU A 46 -1.22 -44.18 -2.64
N GLY A 47 -0.33 -43.31 -3.13
CA GLY A 47 -0.57 -42.52 -4.33
C GLY A 47 -0.43 -43.34 -5.62
N ALA A 48 -0.10 -42.67 -6.73
CA ALA A 48 0.08 -43.32 -8.03
C ALA A 48 1.20 -44.37 -8.06
N THR A 49 2.18 -44.26 -7.17
CA THR A 49 3.25 -45.23 -6.99
C THR A 49 3.36 -45.60 -5.51
N PRO A 50 3.83 -46.81 -5.16
CA PRO A 50 4.08 -47.21 -3.77
C PRO A 50 5.12 -46.35 -3.05
N ASN A 51 5.87 -45.54 -3.80
CA ASN A 51 6.80 -44.55 -3.28
C ASN A 51 6.08 -43.41 -2.55
N ILE A 52 4.90 -43.02 -3.03
CA ILE A 52 4.14 -41.88 -2.52
C ILE A 52 3.15 -42.34 -1.45
N GLN A 53 3.28 -41.78 -0.25
CA GLN A 53 2.42 -42.06 0.90
C GLN A 53 1.72 -40.77 1.34
N LEU A 54 0.41 -40.70 1.12
CA LEU A 54 -0.41 -39.56 1.50
C LEU A 54 -1.06 -39.81 2.85
N HIS A 55 -0.79 -38.93 3.82
CA HIS A 55 -1.45 -38.95 5.10
C HIS A 55 -2.93 -38.57 4.96
N TYR A 56 -3.77 -39.27 5.72
CA TYR A 56 -5.17 -38.95 5.83
C TYR A 56 -5.64 -38.91 7.29
N TRP A 57 -6.71 -38.15 7.50
CA TRP A 57 -7.50 -38.18 8.72
C TRP A 57 -8.98 -38.27 8.33
N LEU A 58 -9.62 -39.39 8.65
CA LEU A 58 -11.04 -39.61 8.47
C LEU A 58 -11.77 -39.31 9.78
N VAL A 59 -12.82 -38.52 9.72
CA VAL A 59 -13.76 -38.32 10.81
C VAL A 59 -15.16 -38.76 10.40
N GLU A 60 -15.77 -39.63 11.19
CA GLU A 60 -17.13 -40.12 10.95
C GLU A 60 -18.19 -39.16 11.49
N ALA A 61 -19.36 -39.14 10.87
CA ALA A 61 -20.50 -38.34 11.32
C ALA A 61 -20.99 -38.79 12.71
N VAL A 62 -21.35 -37.83 13.57
CA VAL A 62 -21.96 -38.13 14.87
C VAL A 62 -23.37 -38.71 14.65
N GLY A 63 -23.64 -39.90 15.19
CA GLY A 63 -24.92 -40.59 15.04
C GLY A 63 -24.94 -41.57 13.85
N ASN A 64 -25.49 -41.16 12.70
CA ASN A 64 -25.70 -42.05 11.54
C ASN A 64 -24.51 -42.05 10.55
N HIS A 65 -23.32 -42.42 11.03
CA HIS A 65 -22.11 -42.53 10.18
C HIS A 65 -22.28 -43.54 9.04
N SER A 66 -23.01 -44.64 9.27
CA SER A 66 -23.33 -45.66 8.27
C SER A 66 -24.38 -45.25 7.24
N GLY A 67 -24.97 -44.06 7.33
CA GLY A 67 -25.90 -43.51 6.35
C GLY A 67 -25.40 -42.20 5.71
N ALA A 68 -24.44 -41.53 6.35
CA ALA A 68 -23.97 -40.23 5.96
C ALA A 68 -23.13 -40.24 4.66
N PRO A 69 -23.17 -39.15 3.88
CA PRO A 69 -22.29 -38.96 2.72
C PRO A 69 -20.82 -38.86 3.14
N LEU A 70 -19.93 -39.11 2.17
CA LEU A 70 -18.48 -38.94 2.30
C LEU A 70 -18.04 -37.66 1.60
N PHE A 71 -17.29 -36.82 2.30
CA PHE A 71 -16.66 -35.62 1.78
C PHE A 71 -15.14 -35.82 1.76
N LEU A 72 -14.52 -35.63 0.61
CA LEU A 72 -13.07 -35.42 0.53
C LEU A 72 -12.78 -33.94 0.77
N TRP A 73 -11.88 -33.60 1.68
CA TRP A 73 -11.42 -32.25 1.92
C TRP A 73 -9.95 -32.08 1.51
N LEU A 74 -9.69 -31.05 0.69
CA LEU A 74 -8.36 -30.63 0.25
C LEU A 74 -8.15 -29.14 0.62
N ASN A 75 -7.11 -28.82 1.39
CA ASN A 75 -6.74 -27.42 1.64
C ASN A 75 -5.94 -26.82 0.47
N GLY A 76 -5.95 -25.49 0.38
CA GLY A 76 -5.33 -24.76 -0.72
C GLY A 76 -3.99 -24.11 -0.42
N GLY A 77 -3.04 -24.35 -1.34
CA GLY A 77 -1.67 -23.88 -1.46
C GLY A 77 -0.78 -25.11 -1.74
N PRO A 78 0.12 -25.12 -2.74
CA PRO A 78 1.09 -26.22 -2.86
C PRO A 78 1.94 -26.22 -1.58
N GLY A 79 1.64 -27.13 -0.64
CA GLY A 79 2.22 -27.08 0.71
C GLY A 79 1.24 -27.05 1.89
N CYS A 80 -0.06 -26.78 1.68
CA CYS A 80 -0.99 -26.57 2.78
C CYS A 80 -1.68 -27.86 3.25
N SER A 81 -1.49 -28.18 4.53
CA SER A 81 -2.06 -29.37 5.17
C SER A 81 -3.58 -29.29 5.28
N SER A 82 -4.27 -30.37 4.91
CA SER A 82 -5.72 -30.53 5.14
C SER A 82 -6.08 -30.68 6.62
N LEU A 83 -5.10 -30.89 7.51
CA LEU A 83 -5.32 -30.82 8.95
C LEU A 83 -5.57 -29.38 9.43
N PHE A 84 -5.15 -28.37 8.66
CA PHE A 84 -5.54 -26.99 8.92
C PHE A 84 -7.06 -26.83 8.78
N GLY A 85 -7.64 -27.37 7.70
CA GLY A 85 -9.09 -27.42 7.55
C GLY A 85 -9.78 -28.16 8.69
N HIS A 86 -9.24 -29.32 9.06
CA HIS A 86 -9.78 -30.14 10.13
C HIS A 86 -9.72 -29.47 11.51
N LEU A 87 -8.57 -28.94 11.92
CA LEU A 87 -8.32 -28.49 13.30
C LEU A 87 -8.60 -27.00 13.51
N TYR A 88 -8.61 -26.20 12.45
CA TYR A 88 -8.69 -24.74 12.54
C TYR A 88 -9.91 -24.15 11.82
N GLU A 89 -10.25 -24.63 10.61
CA GLU A 89 -11.26 -23.96 9.77
C GLU A 89 -12.68 -24.46 10.02
N ASN A 90 -12.96 -25.73 9.70
CA ASN A 90 -14.33 -26.24 9.64
C ASN A 90 -14.69 -27.20 10.77
N GLY A 91 -13.68 -27.81 11.41
CA GLY A 91 -13.90 -28.78 12.47
C GLY A 91 -14.67 -30.04 12.01
N PRO A 92 -14.69 -31.09 12.83
CA PRO A 92 -15.40 -32.34 12.52
C PRO A 92 -16.94 -32.25 12.55
N PHE A 93 -17.53 -31.09 12.83
CA PHE A 93 -18.82 -31.04 13.52
C PHE A 93 -20.08 -30.94 12.63
N ILE A 94 -20.00 -30.78 11.31
CA ILE A 94 -21.15 -30.21 10.57
C ILE A 94 -21.56 -30.92 9.26
N LEU A 95 -20.69 -31.68 8.58
CA LEU A 95 -20.92 -32.02 7.17
C LEU A 95 -21.23 -33.48 6.83
N GLY A 96 -20.79 -34.46 7.62
CA GLY A 96 -20.94 -35.89 7.32
C GLY A 96 -19.66 -36.65 7.65
N ASN A 97 -19.38 -37.75 6.95
CA ASN A 97 -18.07 -38.39 7.05
C ASN A 97 -17.07 -37.56 6.23
N VAL A 98 -15.97 -37.09 6.84
CA VAL A 98 -15.00 -36.21 6.17
C VAL A 98 -13.63 -36.86 6.15
N LEU A 99 -13.10 -37.05 4.95
CA LEU A 99 -11.73 -37.52 4.68
C LEU A 99 -10.85 -36.29 4.37
N TYR A 100 -10.05 -35.87 5.34
CA TYR A 100 -9.02 -34.86 5.14
C TYR A 100 -7.78 -35.55 4.56
N LEU A 101 -7.40 -35.19 3.33
CA LEU A 101 -6.26 -35.79 2.64
C LEU A 101 -5.14 -34.76 2.51
N GLU A 102 -3.97 -35.05 3.06
CA GLU A 102 -2.79 -34.21 2.92
C GLU A 102 -2.11 -34.51 1.58
N SER A 103 -2.19 -33.58 0.64
CA SER A 103 -1.67 -33.76 -0.72
C SER A 103 -1.15 -32.43 -1.27
N PRO A 104 -0.07 -32.43 -2.08
CA PRO A 104 0.74 -33.58 -2.54
C PRO A 104 1.68 -34.18 -1.47
N ALA A 105 2.52 -35.15 -1.86
CA ALA A 105 3.62 -35.62 -1.03
C ALA A 105 4.55 -34.47 -0.64
N GLY A 106 5.01 -34.41 0.60
CA GLY A 106 5.74 -33.26 1.15
C GLY A 106 4.85 -32.27 1.90
N VAL A 107 3.53 -32.42 1.84
CA VAL A 107 2.55 -31.64 2.63
C VAL A 107 2.23 -32.36 3.94
N GLY A 108 2.34 -31.65 5.06
CA GLY A 108 1.98 -32.19 6.38
C GLY A 108 2.80 -33.44 6.72
N PHE A 109 2.13 -34.55 6.98
CA PHE A 109 2.76 -35.85 7.22
C PHE A 109 2.93 -36.69 5.95
N SER A 110 2.42 -36.27 4.79
CA SER A 110 2.59 -36.98 3.51
C SER A 110 4.04 -36.94 3.02
N TYR A 111 4.53 -38.07 2.49
CA TYR A 111 5.94 -38.20 2.10
C TYR A 111 6.16 -39.10 0.89
N ALA A 112 7.35 -38.99 0.31
CA ALA A 112 7.89 -39.92 -0.69
C ALA A 112 9.02 -40.74 -0.05
N LYS A 113 9.05 -42.07 -0.25
CA LYS A 113 10.04 -42.95 0.38
C LYS A 113 11.48 -42.67 -0.08
N ASP A 114 11.65 -42.23 -1.32
CA ASP A 114 12.92 -41.79 -1.91
C ASP A 114 13.25 -40.31 -1.64
N GLY A 115 12.38 -39.58 -0.94
CA GLY A 115 12.52 -38.15 -0.67
C GLY A 115 12.17 -37.25 -1.86
N ASN A 116 11.81 -37.80 -3.02
CA ASN A 116 11.44 -37.01 -4.19
C ASN A 116 9.94 -36.67 -4.17
N THR A 117 9.63 -35.42 -3.83
CA THR A 117 8.26 -34.90 -3.68
C THR A 117 7.81 -34.04 -4.85
N SER A 118 8.55 -34.01 -5.96
CA SER A 118 8.15 -33.28 -7.17
C SER A 118 6.81 -33.80 -7.67
N ALA A 119 5.74 -33.03 -7.48
CA ALA A 119 4.37 -33.46 -7.71
C ALA A 119 3.59 -32.61 -8.73
N SER A 120 4.19 -31.57 -9.30
CA SER A 120 3.53 -30.65 -10.25
C SER A 120 4.16 -30.70 -11.65
N ASP A 121 3.31 -30.65 -12.67
CA ASP A 121 3.66 -30.33 -14.07
C ASP A 121 3.69 -28.83 -14.36
N ASP A 122 3.23 -28.01 -13.42
CA ASP A 122 3.20 -26.56 -13.54
C ASP A 122 4.60 -25.97 -13.27
N THR A 123 5.24 -25.47 -14.32
CA THR A 123 6.58 -24.83 -14.28
C THR A 123 6.61 -23.49 -13.52
N ASP A 124 5.51 -23.08 -12.87
CA ASP A 124 5.33 -21.77 -12.22
C ASP A 124 5.36 -21.82 -10.68
N ASP A 125 5.60 -22.97 -10.06
CA ASP A 125 5.65 -23.09 -8.59
C ASP A 125 6.72 -22.18 -7.94
N ASP A 126 7.81 -21.87 -8.64
CA ASP A 126 8.85 -20.95 -8.15
C ASP A 126 8.42 -19.46 -8.17
N VAL A 127 7.42 -19.11 -8.99
CA VAL A 127 6.86 -17.74 -9.06
C VAL A 127 5.58 -17.63 -8.21
N ALA A 128 4.78 -18.69 -8.17
CA ALA A 128 3.55 -18.77 -7.39
C ALA A 128 3.82 -18.92 -5.87
N GLY A 129 4.78 -19.75 -5.45
CA GLY A 129 5.09 -19.97 -4.04
C GLY A 129 5.52 -18.69 -3.30
N GLY A 130 6.33 -17.84 -3.93
CA GLY A 130 6.81 -16.58 -3.34
C GLY A 130 5.75 -15.47 -3.28
N VAL A 131 4.89 -15.38 -4.30
CA VAL A 131 3.86 -14.35 -4.41
C VAL A 131 2.62 -14.73 -3.61
N VAL A 132 2.18 -15.99 -3.65
CA VAL A 132 0.98 -16.49 -2.95
C VAL A 132 1.20 -16.57 -1.43
N MET A 133 2.36 -17.02 -0.93
CA MET A 133 2.62 -17.02 0.53
C MET A 133 2.68 -15.60 1.11
N THR A 134 3.22 -14.64 0.36
CA THR A 134 3.31 -13.23 0.81
C THR A 134 1.95 -12.54 0.80
N ILE A 135 1.06 -12.94 -0.10
CA ILE A 135 -0.33 -12.44 -0.19
C ILE A 135 -1.22 -13.09 0.87
N ASN A 136 -1.14 -14.41 1.09
CA ASN A 136 -1.96 -15.12 2.09
C ASN A 136 -1.65 -14.71 3.54
N ALA A 137 -0.40 -14.44 3.89
CA ALA A 137 -0.05 -13.94 5.23
C ALA A 137 -0.60 -12.52 5.51
N ALA A 138 -0.79 -11.71 4.47
CA ALA A 138 -1.40 -10.38 4.60
C ALA A 138 -2.95 -10.46 4.58
N ILE A 139 -3.50 -11.43 3.87
CA ILE A 139 -4.94 -11.66 3.81
C ILE A 139 -5.46 -12.21 5.15
N ASN A 140 -4.75 -13.13 5.81
CA ASN A 140 -5.27 -13.87 6.97
C ASN A 140 -5.86 -13.01 8.10
N GLU A 141 -5.31 -11.83 8.46
CA GLU A 141 -5.91 -11.01 9.55
C GLU A 141 -7.11 -10.15 9.12
N ALA A 142 -7.07 -9.55 7.91
CA ALA A 142 -8.24 -8.86 7.35
C ALA A 142 -9.36 -9.88 7.02
N TYR A 143 -8.96 -11.08 6.62
CA TYR A 143 -9.78 -12.26 6.39
C TYR A 143 -10.38 -12.79 7.70
N LEU A 144 -9.65 -12.80 8.82
CA LEU A 144 -10.18 -13.15 10.16
C LEU A 144 -11.22 -12.14 10.66
N ALA A 145 -11.04 -10.84 10.36
CA ALA A 145 -12.04 -9.81 10.67
C ALA A 145 -13.27 -9.91 9.76
N ALA A 146 -13.09 -10.34 8.50
CA ALA A 146 -14.14 -10.54 7.51
C ALA A 146 -14.89 -11.88 7.69
N GLN A 147 -14.22 -12.97 8.08
CA GLN A 147 -14.76 -14.31 8.36
C GLN A 147 -15.79 -14.28 9.49
N ARG A 148 -15.65 -13.35 10.46
CA ARG A 148 -16.69 -13.12 11.48
C ARG A 148 -18.03 -12.61 10.91
N ARG A 149 -18.07 -12.19 9.64
CA ARG A 149 -19.27 -11.71 8.92
C ARG A 149 -19.53 -12.39 7.57
N LEU A 150 -18.57 -13.08 6.97
CA LEU A 150 -18.69 -13.76 5.68
C LEU A 150 -18.81 -15.27 5.87
N GLN A 151 -20.05 -15.75 5.99
CA GLN A 151 -20.37 -17.10 5.60
C GLN A 151 -20.18 -17.22 4.08
N PHE A 152 -19.20 -18.02 3.67
CA PHE A 152 -19.12 -18.74 2.39
C PHE A 152 -19.59 -17.99 1.12
N ILE A 153 -18.67 -17.34 0.41
CA ILE A 153 -18.80 -17.28 -1.06
C ILE A 153 -18.34 -18.65 -1.55
N SER A 154 -19.29 -19.58 -1.63
CA SER A 154 -19.06 -20.96 -2.01
C SER A 154 -19.78 -21.30 -3.31
N THR A 155 -19.06 -21.90 -4.25
CA THR A 155 -19.66 -22.43 -5.48
C THR A 155 -19.92 -23.92 -5.29
N LEU A 156 -21.19 -24.28 -5.08
CA LEU A 156 -21.65 -25.67 -5.13
C LEU A 156 -21.95 -26.03 -6.58
N VAL A 157 -21.24 -27.03 -7.11
CA VAL A 157 -21.46 -27.57 -8.47
C VAL A 157 -22.08 -28.95 -8.33
N LEU A 158 -23.30 -29.13 -8.84
CA LEU A 158 -23.95 -30.44 -8.86
C LEU A 158 -23.46 -31.30 -10.03
N ARG A 159 -23.56 -32.62 -9.91
CA ARG A 159 -23.13 -33.58 -10.96
C ARG A 159 -23.66 -33.25 -12.35
N SER A 160 -24.91 -32.77 -12.46
CA SER A 160 -25.51 -32.38 -13.75
C SER A 160 -24.76 -31.24 -14.45
N GLN A 161 -24.11 -30.36 -13.70
CA GLN A 161 -23.39 -29.18 -14.22
C GLN A 161 -21.91 -29.48 -14.50
N MET A 162 -21.36 -30.56 -13.93
CA MET A 162 -19.93 -30.89 -14.06
C MET A 162 -19.50 -31.16 -15.50
N LYS A 163 -20.37 -31.76 -16.32
CA LYS A 163 -20.06 -32.12 -17.71
C LYS A 163 -19.81 -30.90 -18.60
N ASP A 164 -20.40 -29.76 -18.25
CA ASP A 164 -20.27 -28.51 -19.01
C ASP A 164 -19.11 -27.65 -18.49
N ILE A 165 -18.82 -27.72 -17.18
CA ILE A 165 -17.84 -26.84 -16.51
C ILE A 165 -16.41 -27.41 -16.54
N LEU A 166 -16.26 -28.72 -16.29
CA LEU A 166 -14.93 -29.33 -16.13
C LEU A 166 -14.08 -29.36 -17.40
N PRO A 167 -14.63 -29.55 -18.63
CA PRO A 167 -13.83 -29.46 -19.85
C PRO A 167 -13.24 -28.08 -20.10
N VAL A 168 -13.93 -27.01 -19.67
CA VAL A 168 -13.44 -25.63 -19.77
C VAL A 168 -12.27 -25.40 -18.82
N HIS A 169 -12.37 -25.91 -17.58
CA HIS A 169 -11.26 -25.87 -16.62
C HIS A 169 -10.05 -26.69 -17.09
N ALA A 170 -10.27 -27.86 -17.71
CA ALA A 170 -9.20 -28.71 -18.24
C ALA A 170 -8.42 -28.10 -19.42
N ALA A 171 -8.97 -27.07 -20.06
CA ALA A 171 -8.33 -26.28 -21.11
C ALA A 171 -7.57 -25.05 -20.57
N SER A 172 -7.61 -24.81 -19.25
CA SER A 172 -6.87 -23.73 -18.58
C SER A 172 -5.37 -24.05 -18.49
N PHE A 173 -4.55 -23.01 -18.34
CA PHE A 173 -3.08 -23.11 -18.24
C PHE A 173 -2.58 -23.62 -16.87
N CYS A 174 -3.40 -23.62 -15.82
CA CYS A 174 -3.05 -24.11 -14.48
C CYS A 174 -3.86 -25.38 -14.16
N VAL A 175 -3.29 -26.56 -14.40
CA VAL A 175 -3.95 -27.85 -14.12
C VAL A 175 -2.97 -28.83 -13.49
N ASP A 176 -3.19 -29.20 -12.22
CA ASP A 176 -2.30 -30.14 -11.52
C ASP A 176 -2.70 -31.61 -11.78
N ARG A 177 -2.20 -32.15 -12.89
CA ARG A 177 -2.58 -33.49 -13.36
C ARG A 177 -1.91 -34.60 -12.56
N PHE A 178 -0.69 -34.36 -12.08
CA PHE A 178 0.09 -35.29 -11.30
C PHE A 178 -0.50 -35.47 -9.90
N THR A 179 -0.75 -34.39 -9.15
CA THR A 179 -1.39 -34.44 -7.83
C THR A 179 -2.79 -35.06 -7.93
N SER A 180 -3.56 -34.74 -8.98
CA SER A 180 -4.85 -35.39 -9.25
C SER A 180 -4.74 -36.91 -9.39
N LEU A 181 -3.72 -37.42 -10.09
CA LEU A 181 -3.48 -38.86 -10.22
C LEU A 181 -3.14 -39.52 -8.87
N HIS A 182 -2.32 -38.88 -8.05
CA HIS A 182 -2.00 -39.36 -6.70
C HIS A 182 -3.25 -39.41 -5.81
N ASN A 183 -4.07 -38.36 -5.83
CA ASN A 183 -5.32 -38.29 -5.06
C ASN A 183 -6.34 -39.34 -5.49
N TYR A 184 -6.48 -39.54 -6.80
CA TYR A 184 -7.35 -40.59 -7.35
C TYR A 184 -6.94 -41.99 -6.87
N ARG A 185 -5.63 -42.29 -6.88
CA ARG A 185 -5.10 -43.59 -6.43
C ARG A 185 -5.21 -43.77 -4.92
N ALA A 186 -5.02 -42.70 -4.15
CA ALA A 186 -5.23 -42.69 -2.72
C ALA A 186 -6.70 -42.98 -2.37
N LEU A 187 -7.67 -42.41 -3.10
CA LEU A 187 -9.10 -42.75 -2.93
C LEU A 187 -9.39 -44.22 -3.22
N TRP A 188 -8.74 -44.80 -4.24
CA TRP A 188 -8.91 -46.22 -4.53
C TRP A 188 -8.33 -47.11 -3.43
N HIS A 189 -7.16 -46.75 -2.88
CA HIS A 189 -6.58 -47.43 -1.72
C HIS A 189 -7.44 -47.25 -0.46
N PHE A 190 -8.04 -46.07 -0.27
CA PHE A 190 -8.97 -45.78 0.81
C PHE A 190 -10.18 -46.72 0.77
N LEU A 191 -10.80 -46.94 -0.40
CA LEU A 191 -11.94 -47.86 -0.54
C LEU A 191 -11.58 -49.33 -0.35
N LYS A 192 -10.31 -49.71 -0.52
CA LYS A 192 -9.83 -51.04 -0.11
C LYS A 192 -9.71 -51.16 1.40
N LYS A 193 -9.25 -50.09 2.05
CA LYS A 193 -9.04 -50.03 3.50
C LYS A 193 -10.37 -49.87 4.28
N PHE A 194 -11.33 -49.17 3.69
CA PHE A 194 -12.64 -48.90 4.26
C PHE A 194 -13.76 -49.27 3.27
N PRO A 195 -13.99 -50.57 3.01
CA PRO A 195 -14.96 -51.03 2.01
C PRO A 195 -16.41 -50.61 2.34
N ALA A 196 -16.73 -50.32 3.60
CA ALA A 196 -18.04 -49.79 4.03
C ALA A 196 -18.43 -48.43 3.40
N TYR A 197 -17.46 -47.72 2.80
CA TYR A 197 -17.66 -46.45 2.11
C TYR A 197 -17.91 -46.58 0.61
N LYS A 198 -17.86 -47.80 0.05
CA LYS A 198 -18.19 -48.03 -1.35
C LYS A 198 -19.65 -47.65 -1.64
N ASN A 199 -19.89 -47.10 -2.82
CA ASN A 199 -21.19 -46.64 -3.31
C ASN A 199 -21.84 -45.53 -2.45
N ARG A 200 -21.08 -44.87 -1.57
CA ARG A 200 -21.56 -43.71 -0.83
C ARG A 200 -21.76 -42.52 -1.75
N ALA A 201 -22.76 -41.70 -1.43
CA ALA A 201 -22.86 -40.35 -1.95
C ALA A 201 -21.56 -39.60 -1.60
N PHE A 202 -20.87 -39.11 -2.61
CA PHE A 202 -19.51 -38.59 -2.51
C PHE A 202 -19.44 -37.15 -3.02
N TYR A 203 -18.76 -36.30 -2.25
CA TYR A 203 -18.51 -34.91 -2.58
C TYR A 203 -17.04 -34.60 -2.46
N ILE A 204 -16.51 -33.80 -3.39
CA ILE A 204 -15.13 -33.30 -3.31
C ILE A 204 -15.19 -31.85 -2.91
N THR A 205 -14.46 -31.51 -1.86
CA THR A 205 -14.53 -30.21 -1.21
C THR A 205 -13.14 -29.65 -0.93
N GLY A 206 -13.03 -28.33 -0.83
CA GLY A 206 -11.79 -27.70 -0.43
C GLY A 206 -11.86 -26.17 -0.38
N GLU A 207 -10.71 -25.54 -0.16
CA GLU A 207 -10.55 -24.09 -0.12
C GLU A 207 -9.32 -23.63 -0.94
N SER A 208 -9.31 -22.39 -1.42
CA SER A 208 -8.10 -21.74 -1.97
C SER A 208 -7.58 -22.50 -3.21
N TYR A 209 -6.31 -22.91 -3.29
CA TYR A 209 -5.75 -23.69 -4.41
C TYR A 209 -6.48 -25.02 -4.68
N ALA A 210 -7.35 -25.49 -3.77
CA ALA A 210 -8.27 -26.57 -4.07
C ALA A 210 -9.21 -26.24 -5.25
N GLY A 211 -9.33 -24.97 -5.66
CA GLY A 211 -9.95 -24.59 -6.92
C GLY A 211 -9.29 -25.17 -8.17
N ILE A 212 -8.02 -25.61 -8.08
CA ILE A 212 -7.32 -26.39 -9.11
C ILE A 212 -7.46 -27.90 -8.83
N TYR A 213 -7.26 -28.33 -7.58
CA TYR A 213 -7.30 -29.77 -7.22
C TYR A 213 -8.68 -30.41 -7.40
N VAL A 214 -9.73 -29.75 -6.92
CA VAL A 214 -11.09 -30.31 -6.87
C VAL A 214 -11.64 -30.55 -8.28
N PRO A 215 -11.62 -29.58 -9.22
CA PRO A 215 -12.12 -29.83 -10.57
C PRO A 215 -11.26 -30.83 -11.35
N THR A 216 -9.93 -30.78 -11.20
CA THR A 216 -9.01 -31.70 -11.88
C THR A 216 -9.19 -33.14 -11.41
N LEU A 217 -9.43 -33.36 -10.11
CA LEU A 217 -9.75 -34.69 -9.57
C LEU A 217 -11.16 -35.16 -9.98
N ALA A 218 -12.15 -34.26 -9.95
CA ALA A 218 -13.52 -34.57 -10.36
C ALA A 218 -13.59 -35.06 -11.81
N LEU A 219 -12.86 -34.40 -12.71
CA LEU A 219 -12.79 -34.79 -14.11
C LEU A 219 -12.20 -36.18 -14.28
N ARG A 220 -11.11 -36.48 -13.55
CA ARG A 220 -10.49 -37.81 -13.55
C ARG A 220 -11.47 -38.88 -13.05
N LEU A 221 -12.18 -38.62 -11.96
CA LEU A 221 -13.18 -39.55 -11.41
C LEU A 221 -14.35 -39.82 -12.37
N LEU A 222 -14.79 -38.81 -13.13
CA LEU A 222 -15.84 -38.97 -14.14
C LEU A 222 -15.37 -39.81 -15.35
N ASN A 223 -14.09 -39.71 -15.71
CA ASN A 223 -13.52 -40.43 -16.85
C ASN A 223 -13.13 -41.87 -16.50
N ASP A 224 -12.41 -42.04 -15.39
CA ASP A 224 -11.79 -43.32 -15.03
C ASP A 224 -12.74 -44.21 -14.21
N GLY A 225 -13.72 -43.61 -13.52
CA GLY A 225 -14.69 -44.28 -12.68
C GLY A 225 -14.11 -44.79 -11.35
N ILE A 226 -14.91 -44.78 -10.29
CA ILE A 226 -14.54 -45.37 -8.99
C ILE A 226 -15.83 -45.87 -8.29
N ASP A 227 -15.71 -46.77 -7.31
CA ASP A 227 -16.82 -47.28 -6.47
C ASP A 227 -17.37 -46.20 -5.49
N LEU A 228 -17.53 -44.95 -5.94
CA LEU A 228 -18.14 -43.82 -5.22
C LEU A 228 -19.16 -43.12 -6.12
N ASP A 229 -20.27 -42.69 -5.54
CA ASP A 229 -21.30 -41.96 -6.27
C ASP A 229 -21.03 -40.45 -6.18
N LEU A 230 -20.20 -39.92 -7.08
CA LEU A 230 -19.87 -38.49 -7.13
C LEU A 230 -21.12 -37.64 -7.40
N ARG A 231 -21.57 -36.87 -6.41
CA ARG A 231 -22.81 -36.07 -6.42
C ARG A 231 -22.58 -34.57 -6.62
N GLY A 232 -21.46 -34.04 -6.14
CA GLY A 232 -21.21 -32.59 -6.15
C GLY A 232 -19.78 -32.21 -5.81
N LEU A 233 -19.41 -30.98 -6.15
CA LEU A 233 -18.15 -30.32 -5.79
C LEU A 233 -18.45 -29.03 -5.02
N PHE A 234 -17.61 -28.70 -4.05
CA PHE A 234 -17.72 -27.44 -3.32
C PHE A 234 -16.32 -26.85 -3.12
N VAL A 235 -16.13 -25.58 -3.48
CA VAL A 235 -14.87 -24.91 -3.16
C VAL A 235 -15.16 -23.55 -2.53
N GLY A 236 -14.55 -23.31 -1.37
CA GLY A 236 -14.53 -22.01 -0.72
C GLY A 236 -13.39 -21.15 -1.26
N ASN A 237 -13.67 -19.91 -1.68
CA ASN A 237 -12.65 -18.98 -2.17
C ASN A 237 -11.63 -19.61 -3.14
N PRO A 238 -12.09 -20.27 -4.23
CA PRO A 238 -11.20 -21.04 -5.10
C PRO A 238 -10.19 -20.15 -5.83
N ALA A 239 -8.94 -20.60 -5.93
CA ALA A 239 -8.04 -20.17 -6.99
C ALA A 239 -8.38 -20.96 -8.25
N VAL A 240 -8.83 -20.28 -9.30
CA VAL A 240 -9.25 -20.89 -10.58
C VAL A 240 -8.32 -20.50 -11.72
N ASP A 241 -7.74 -19.31 -11.65
CA ASP A 241 -6.75 -18.79 -12.60
C ASP A 241 -5.93 -17.70 -11.88
N ILE A 242 -4.65 -17.97 -11.66
CA ILE A 242 -3.78 -17.08 -10.86
C ILE A 242 -3.65 -15.68 -11.48
N LEU A 243 -3.70 -15.56 -12.81
CA LEU A 243 -3.62 -14.27 -13.50
C LEU A 243 -4.94 -13.50 -13.34
N ILE A 244 -6.07 -14.15 -13.54
CA ILE A 244 -7.39 -13.52 -13.40
C ILE A 244 -7.69 -13.19 -11.94
N ASP A 245 -7.45 -14.12 -11.03
CA ASP A 245 -7.71 -13.98 -9.59
C ASP A 245 -6.85 -12.87 -8.99
N GLY A 246 -5.55 -12.83 -9.33
CA GLY A 246 -4.65 -11.76 -8.93
C GLY A 246 -5.05 -10.38 -9.48
N CYS A 247 -5.56 -10.33 -10.72
CA CYS A 247 -6.00 -9.08 -11.35
C CYS A 247 -7.39 -8.61 -10.85
N SER A 248 -8.22 -9.52 -10.35
CA SER A 248 -9.58 -9.23 -9.87
C SER A 248 -9.62 -8.54 -8.50
N ILE A 249 -8.50 -8.53 -7.77
CA ILE A 249 -8.42 -7.96 -6.41
C ILE A 249 -8.73 -6.46 -6.39
N ILE A 250 -8.29 -5.70 -7.39
CA ILE A 250 -8.52 -4.25 -7.46
C ILE A 250 -9.99 -3.94 -7.76
N PRO A 251 -10.62 -4.54 -8.80
CA PRO A 251 -12.06 -4.48 -8.98
C PRO A 251 -12.85 -4.89 -7.72
N TYR A 252 -12.43 -5.96 -7.04
CA TYR A 252 -13.06 -6.44 -5.82
C TYR A 252 -12.98 -5.41 -4.68
N LEU A 253 -11.79 -4.90 -4.36
CA LEU A 253 -11.58 -3.89 -3.32
C LEU A 253 -12.35 -2.60 -3.61
N HIS A 254 -12.43 -2.20 -4.89
CA HIS A 254 -13.23 -1.05 -5.30
C HIS A 254 -14.74 -1.32 -5.15
N SER A 255 -15.24 -2.48 -5.57
CA SER A 255 -16.66 -2.86 -5.44
C SER A 255 -17.13 -2.97 -3.99
N ARG A 256 -16.23 -3.34 -3.08
CA ARG A 256 -16.49 -3.49 -1.64
C ARG A 256 -16.21 -2.21 -0.84
N GLY A 257 -15.79 -1.13 -1.49
CA GLY A 257 -15.55 0.17 -0.86
C GLY A 257 -14.23 0.29 -0.07
N PHE A 258 -13.33 -0.69 -0.18
CA PHE A 258 -12.00 -0.66 0.46
C PHE A 258 -11.02 0.29 -0.24
N LEU A 259 -11.22 0.55 -1.54
CA LEU A 259 -10.55 1.62 -2.29
C LEU A 259 -11.58 2.70 -2.67
N PRO A 260 -11.88 3.66 -1.78
CA PRO A 260 -12.90 4.66 -2.08
C PRO A 260 -12.41 5.65 -3.13
N LYS A 261 -13.23 5.90 -4.17
CA LYS A 261 -13.00 6.94 -5.19
C LYS A 261 -12.72 8.34 -4.61
N SER A 262 -13.11 8.57 -3.35
CA SER A 262 -12.92 9.83 -2.64
C SER A 262 -11.49 10.07 -2.12
N LEU A 263 -10.58 9.08 -2.19
CA LEU A 263 -9.20 9.25 -1.70
C LEU A 263 -8.43 10.36 -2.44
N LEU A 264 -8.64 10.50 -3.76
CA LEU A 264 -7.97 11.47 -4.64
C LEU A 264 -8.81 12.73 -4.93
N ASN A 265 -10.07 12.76 -4.48
CA ASN A 265 -11.03 13.82 -4.77
C ASN A 265 -11.55 14.50 -3.49
N ARG A 266 -10.62 14.88 -2.59
CA ARG A 266 -10.99 15.56 -1.34
C ARG A 266 -11.56 16.95 -1.64
N PRO A 267 -12.72 17.32 -1.06
CA PRO A 267 -13.31 18.63 -1.30
C PRO A 267 -12.36 19.74 -0.85
N ALA A 268 -12.02 20.64 -1.77
CA ALA A 268 -11.15 21.77 -1.51
C ALA A 268 -11.93 22.91 -0.85
N THR A 269 -11.54 23.33 0.36
CA THR A 269 -12.02 24.58 0.97
C THR A 269 -11.04 25.72 0.67
N THR A 270 -11.52 26.83 0.10
CA THR A 270 -10.71 28.01 -0.20
C THR A 270 -11.25 29.24 0.49
N ASP A 271 -10.39 29.99 1.16
CA ASP A 271 -10.67 31.35 1.59
C ASP A 271 -10.47 32.32 0.42
N TRP A 272 -11.56 32.66 -0.27
CA TRP A 272 -11.53 33.59 -1.40
C TRP A 272 -11.20 35.02 -0.99
N VAL A 273 -11.53 35.42 0.24
CA VAL A 273 -11.21 36.77 0.75
C VAL A 273 -9.69 36.91 0.82
N ALA A 274 -9.00 35.88 1.34
CA ALA A 274 -7.55 35.86 1.41
C ALA A 274 -6.87 35.85 0.04
N VAL A 275 -7.35 35.04 -0.91
CA VAL A 275 -6.81 35.01 -2.28
C VAL A 275 -6.99 36.36 -2.98
N SER A 276 -8.14 37.01 -2.76
CA SER A 276 -8.44 38.31 -3.38
C SER A 276 -7.60 39.45 -2.80
N SER A 277 -7.24 39.41 -1.51
CA SER A 277 -6.44 40.44 -0.83
C SER A 277 -4.95 40.41 -1.19
N LEU A 278 -4.48 39.38 -1.89
CA LEU A 278 -3.09 39.30 -2.34
C LEU A 278 -2.73 40.50 -3.24
N PRO A 279 -1.55 41.13 -3.01
CA PRO A 279 -1.07 42.20 -3.86
C PRO A 279 -0.79 41.68 -5.27
N GLN A 280 -1.14 42.46 -6.29
CA GLN A 280 -0.82 42.14 -7.68
C GLN A 280 0.62 42.55 -7.97
N GLN A 281 1.46 41.58 -8.33
CA GLN A 281 2.83 41.85 -8.79
C GLN A 281 2.86 42.20 -10.28
N GLY A 282 3.87 42.95 -10.69
CA GLY A 282 4.07 43.36 -12.08
C GLY A 282 4.35 42.16 -13.00
N ILE A 283 3.55 42.00 -14.05
CA ILE A 283 3.56 40.83 -14.95
C ILE A 283 4.96 40.61 -15.54
N LYS A 284 5.46 39.37 -15.45
CA LYS A 284 6.72 38.96 -16.08
C LYS A 284 6.44 38.46 -17.51
N SER A 285 6.54 39.37 -18.49
CA SER A 285 6.29 39.07 -19.91
C SER A 285 7.17 37.95 -20.48
N SER A 286 8.37 37.73 -19.93
CA SER A 286 9.26 36.63 -20.32
C SER A 286 8.62 35.23 -20.21
N LEU A 287 7.70 35.05 -19.26
CA LEU A 287 6.96 33.79 -19.09
C LEU A 287 5.94 33.52 -20.21
N ALA A 288 5.58 34.52 -21.02
CA ALA A 288 4.64 34.39 -22.11
C ALA A 288 5.30 33.98 -23.45
N LEU A 289 6.63 33.96 -23.51
CA LEU A 289 7.38 33.62 -24.72
C LEU A 289 7.29 32.12 -25.04
N ALA A 290 7.32 31.75 -26.32
CA ALA A 290 7.42 30.35 -26.74
C ALA A 290 8.76 29.75 -26.27
N SER A 291 8.81 28.42 -26.11
CA SER A 291 10.03 27.73 -25.67
C SER A 291 11.08 27.65 -26.77
N ASP A 292 12.36 27.69 -26.42
CA ASP A 292 13.42 27.46 -27.40
C ASP A 292 13.99 26.02 -27.31
N LEU A 293 14.86 25.68 -28.25
CA LEU A 293 15.51 24.37 -28.29
C LEU A 293 16.41 24.14 -27.06
N LEU A 294 17.02 25.19 -26.52
CA LEU A 294 17.93 25.09 -25.37
C LEU A 294 17.16 24.79 -24.08
N GLU A 295 16.00 25.41 -23.87
CA GLU A 295 15.08 25.09 -22.78
C GLU A 295 14.61 23.65 -22.85
N LEU A 296 14.27 23.17 -24.05
CA LEU A 296 13.88 21.79 -24.29
C LEU A 296 15.01 20.82 -23.95
N GLN A 297 16.22 21.04 -24.47
CA GLN A 297 17.40 20.21 -24.21
C GLN A 297 17.75 20.18 -22.72
N LYS A 298 17.71 21.32 -22.03
CA LYS A 298 17.89 21.41 -20.56
C LYS A 298 16.84 20.59 -19.82
N ALA A 299 15.58 20.60 -20.28
CA ALA A 299 14.51 19.82 -19.67
C ALA A 299 14.68 18.30 -19.88
N ILE A 300 15.05 17.88 -21.10
CA ILE A 300 15.33 16.48 -21.45
C ILE A 300 16.51 15.94 -20.65
N GLY A 301 17.60 16.70 -20.53
CA GLY A 301 18.80 16.31 -19.78
C GLY A 301 18.53 16.01 -18.30
N ARG A 302 17.46 16.58 -17.74
CA ARG A 302 17.03 16.40 -16.33
C ARG A 302 16.07 15.22 -16.12
N LEU A 303 15.70 14.48 -17.16
CA LEU A 303 14.96 13.23 -16.99
C LEU A 303 15.84 12.20 -16.26
N ASN A 304 15.22 11.24 -15.58
CA ASN A 304 15.97 10.14 -14.96
C ASN A 304 16.06 8.96 -15.94
N ASN A 305 17.20 8.28 -15.93
CA ASN A 305 17.41 7.06 -16.72
C ASN A 305 16.81 5.85 -16.00
N GLU A 306 16.46 4.82 -16.76
CA GLU A 306 16.01 3.51 -16.23
C GLU A 306 14.80 3.63 -15.29
N LYS A 307 13.90 4.58 -15.59
CA LYS A 307 12.67 4.78 -14.83
C LYS A 307 11.45 4.29 -15.62
N THR A 308 10.50 3.75 -14.88
CA THR A 308 9.20 3.30 -15.39
C THR A 308 8.46 4.45 -16.09
N THR A 309 7.87 4.13 -17.24
CA THR A 309 7.14 5.07 -18.09
C THR A 309 5.72 5.30 -17.61
N GLY A 310 5.08 6.33 -18.15
CA GLY A 310 3.62 6.40 -18.15
C GLY A 310 3.02 5.41 -19.15
N GLU A 311 1.72 5.55 -19.39
CA GLU A 311 0.95 4.70 -20.31
C GLU A 311 1.43 4.78 -21.78
N ASP A 312 2.11 5.87 -22.17
CA ASP A 312 2.67 6.05 -23.51
C ASP A 312 3.89 5.17 -23.81
N GLY A 313 4.45 4.48 -22.82
CA GLY A 313 5.57 3.56 -23.00
C GLY A 313 6.88 4.23 -23.44
N LEU A 314 6.97 5.56 -23.41
CA LEU A 314 8.16 6.30 -23.86
C LEU A 314 9.11 6.59 -22.69
N PRO A 315 10.27 5.90 -22.60
CA PRO A 315 11.23 6.12 -21.51
C PRO A 315 12.01 7.42 -21.69
N GLY A 316 12.45 7.99 -20.57
CA GLY A 316 13.28 9.19 -20.58
C GLY A 316 14.59 9.00 -21.34
N ASP A 317 15.13 7.77 -21.33
CA ASP A 317 16.33 7.39 -22.07
C ASP A 317 16.20 7.56 -23.58
N VAL A 318 15.03 7.24 -24.15
CA VAL A 318 14.74 7.45 -25.58
C VAL A 318 14.69 8.94 -25.89
N LEU A 319 14.10 9.75 -25.01
CA LEU A 319 14.05 11.21 -25.19
C LEU A 319 15.45 11.83 -25.13
N LYS A 320 16.32 11.34 -24.23
CA LYS A 320 17.71 11.84 -24.07
C LYS A 320 18.63 11.44 -25.22
N ASN A 321 18.51 10.22 -25.70
CA ASN A 321 19.31 9.71 -26.82
C ASN A 321 18.65 9.99 -28.18
N GLY A 322 17.51 10.68 -28.16
CA GLY A 322 16.84 11.19 -29.34
C GLY A 322 17.76 12.11 -30.12
N ARG A 323 18.19 11.66 -31.28
CA ARG A 323 18.96 12.48 -32.23
C ARG A 323 18.18 13.77 -32.57
N PRO A 324 18.79 14.79 -33.23
CA PRO A 324 18.15 16.09 -33.50
C PRO A 324 16.80 16.06 -34.23
N ALA A 325 16.43 14.94 -34.87
CA ALA A 325 15.09 14.75 -35.41
C ALA A 325 14.02 14.69 -34.31
N LEU A 326 14.26 13.93 -33.23
CA LEU A 326 13.30 13.80 -32.12
C LEU A 326 13.18 15.12 -31.35
N GLU A 327 14.29 15.80 -31.08
CA GLU A 327 14.27 17.10 -30.41
C GLU A 327 13.44 18.13 -31.19
N ARG A 328 13.57 18.17 -32.52
CA ARG A 328 12.77 19.05 -33.38
C ARG A 328 11.28 18.71 -33.33
N ALA A 329 10.93 17.43 -33.39
CA ALA A 329 9.53 16.99 -33.30
C ALA A 329 8.92 17.35 -31.93
N LEU A 330 9.67 17.15 -30.84
CA LEU A 330 9.26 17.53 -29.49
C LEU A 330 9.10 19.05 -29.35
N LEU A 331 10.01 19.84 -29.93
CA LEU A 331 9.90 21.29 -29.93
C LEU A 331 8.66 21.76 -30.68
N GLN A 332 8.39 21.18 -31.86
CA GLN A 332 7.18 21.45 -32.64
C GLN A 332 5.91 21.12 -31.85
N LEU A 333 5.90 20.00 -31.11
CA LEU A 333 4.80 19.63 -30.23
C LEU A 333 4.61 20.65 -29.10
N VAL A 334 5.67 21.04 -28.40
CA VAL A 334 5.62 22.06 -27.33
C VAL A 334 5.14 23.41 -27.88
N HIS A 335 5.61 23.81 -29.06
CA HIS A 335 5.15 25.01 -29.75
C HIS A 335 3.68 24.94 -30.14
N SER A 336 3.23 23.80 -30.69
CA SER A 336 1.83 23.59 -31.06
C SER A 336 0.92 23.71 -29.83
N ILE A 337 1.28 23.05 -28.73
CA ILE A 337 0.56 23.16 -27.44
C ILE A 337 0.53 24.62 -26.98
N TRP A 338 1.67 25.32 -27.07
CA TRP A 338 1.75 26.73 -26.67
C TRP A 338 0.86 27.61 -27.54
N VAL A 339 0.92 27.49 -28.87
CA VAL A 339 0.16 28.34 -29.81
C VAL A 339 -1.34 28.08 -29.67
N HIS A 340 -1.76 26.82 -29.78
CA HIS A 340 -3.17 26.44 -29.85
C HIS A 340 -3.87 26.31 -28.48
N GLU A 341 -3.11 26.29 -27.38
CA GLU A 341 -3.65 26.10 -26.02
C GLU A 341 -4.46 24.79 -25.89
N THR A 342 -3.97 23.73 -26.54
CA THR A 342 -4.53 22.37 -26.50
C THR A 342 -3.53 21.38 -25.92
N MET A 343 -3.92 20.61 -24.90
CA MET A 343 -3.04 19.64 -24.23
C MET A 343 -3.39 18.20 -24.63
N PRO A 344 -2.41 17.38 -25.05
CA PRO A 344 -2.61 15.96 -25.28
C PRO A 344 -3.13 15.22 -24.03
N GLU A 345 -4.02 14.25 -24.21
CA GLU A 345 -4.65 13.52 -23.10
C GLU A 345 -3.63 12.79 -22.23
N ASN A 346 -2.69 12.09 -22.86
CA ASN A 346 -1.60 11.36 -22.22
C ASN A 346 -0.65 12.25 -21.39
N PHE A 347 -0.62 13.56 -21.61
CA PHE A 347 0.17 14.50 -20.79
C PHE A 347 -0.56 14.84 -19.49
N LYS A 348 -1.88 14.67 -19.44
CA LYS A 348 -2.76 14.95 -18.31
C LYS A 348 -2.96 13.72 -17.43
N ASP A 349 -3.10 12.55 -18.02
CA ASP A 349 -3.46 11.34 -17.27
C ASP A 349 -2.31 10.79 -16.42
N ALA A 350 -2.69 9.94 -15.47
CA ALA A 350 -1.80 9.30 -14.51
C ALA A 350 -2.09 7.81 -14.34
N LEU A 351 -1.05 6.99 -14.39
CA LEU A 351 -1.10 5.57 -14.05
C LEU A 351 -0.62 5.38 -12.62
N ILE A 352 -1.50 4.96 -11.72
CA ILE A 352 -1.20 4.88 -10.29
C ILE A 352 -0.71 3.47 -9.93
N VAL A 353 0.47 3.40 -9.32
CA VAL A 353 1.06 2.16 -8.80
C VAL A 353 1.29 2.30 -7.30
N SER A 354 0.97 1.28 -6.53
CA SER A 354 1.20 1.27 -5.07
C SER A 354 2.56 0.64 -4.73
N LEU A 355 3.40 1.36 -4.00
CA LEU A 355 4.67 0.87 -3.49
C LEU A 355 4.63 0.70 -1.97
N PHE A 356 5.09 -0.45 -1.47
CA PHE A 356 5.21 -0.68 -0.04
C PHE A 356 6.34 0.17 0.57
N GLN A 357 6.05 0.92 1.64
CA GLN A 357 6.98 1.87 2.26
C GLN A 357 8.09 1.21 3.10
N GLY A 358 8.06 -0.11 3.29
CA GLY A 358 9.06 -0.85 4.06
C GLY A 358 8.93 -0.70 5.58
N LYS A 359 7.85 -0.06 6.05
CA LYS A 359 7.48 0.09 7.47
C LYS A 359 5.99 -0.22 7.64
N GLY A 360 5.62 -0.74 8.80
CA GLY A 360 4.25 -1.20 9.06
C GLY A 360 3.98 -2.57 8.43
N SER A 361 2.78 -3.09 8.65
CA SER A 361 2.37 -4.35 8.04
C SER A 361 1.99 -4.12 6.57
N LYS A 362 2.37 -5.06 5.68
CA LYS A 362 1.87 -5.14 4.29
C LYS A 362 0.34 -5.30 4.19
N GLN A 363 -0.33 -5.44 5.33
CA GLN A 363 -1.77 -5.54 5.48
C GLN A 363 -2.49 -4.19 5.46
N TRP A 364 -1.81 -3.11 5.85
CA TRP A 364 -2.44 -1.80 6.00
C TRP A 364 -2.22 -0.94 4.76
N ALA A 365 -3.30 -0.33 4.26
CA ALA A 365 -3.24 0.60 3.14
C ALA A 365 -2.27 1.78 3.40
N ASP A 366 -2.18 2.23 4.66
CA ASP A 366 -1.25 3.31 5.07
C ASP A 366 0.23 2.92 4.96
N SER A 367 0.55 1.62 4.96
CA SER A 367 1.90 1.12 4.72
C SER A 367 2.31 1.17 3.25
N TYR A 368 1.38 1.51 2.34
CA TYR A 368 1.64 1.71 0.93
C TYR A 368 1.66 3.19 0.58
N ARG A 369 2.44 3.53 -0.44
CA ARG A 369 2.48 4.85 -1.04
C ARG A 369 2.10 4.72 -2.51
N SER A 370 1.02 5.38 -2.90
CA SER A 370 0.67 5.50 -4.30
C SER A 370 1.65 6.42 -5.03
N ILE A 371 2.07 6.01 -6.22
CA ILE A 371 2.93 6.78 -7.11
C ILE A 371 2.23 6.90 -8.46
N SER A 372 2.10 8.12 -8.95
CA SER A 372 1.59 8.41 -10.28
C SER A 372 2.73 8.36 -11.30
N LEU A 373 2.67 7.38 -12.21
CA LEU A 373 3.48 7.31 -13.41
C LEU A 373 2.86 8.20 -14.49
N LEU A 374 3.66 9.13 -15.00
CA LEU A 374 3.24 10.16 -15.95
C LEU A 374 4.09 10.08 -17.21
N SER A 375 3.51 10.48 -18.35
CA SER A 375 4.23 10.61 -19.63
C SER A 375 5.56 11.34 -19.45
N CYS A 376 6.65 10.74 -19.94
CA CYS A 376 7.97 11.36 -19.92
C CYS A 376 7.98 12.65 -20.77
N THR A 377 7.27 12.66 -21.89
CA THR A 377 7.11 13.83 -22.74
C THR A 377 6.35 14.95 -22.05
N GLY A 378 5.27 14.61 -21.32
CA GLY A 378 4.58 15.56 -20.44
C GLY A 378 5.47 16.12 -19.33
N LYS A 379 6.36 15.30 -18.75
CA LYS A 379 7.35 15.74 -17.75
C LYS A 379 8.35 16.75 -18.33
N VAL A 380 8.71 16.64 -19.62
CA VAL A 380 9.57 17.63 -20.29
C VAL A 380 8.89 18.99 -20.33
N LEU A 381 7.62 19.06 -20.77
CA LEU A 381 6.86 20.31 -20.77
C LEU A 381 6.72 20.88 -19.34
N ALA A 382 6.35 20.05 -18.37
CA ALA A 382 6.24 20.47 -16.97
C ALA A 382 7.58 20.99 -16.41
N ARG A 383 8.71 20.42 -16.84
CA ARG A 383 10.06 20.86 -16.45
C ARG A 383 10.41 22.22 -17.06
N ILE A 384 10.06 22.47 -18.32
CA ILE A 384 10.23 23.79 -18.95
C ILE A 384 9.47 24.86 -18.15
N LEU A 385 8.20 24.59 -17.84
CA LEU A 385 7.36 25.50 -17.04
C LEU A 385 7.96 25.74 -15.63
N LEU A 386 8.49 24.68 -15.01
CA LEU A 386 9.13 24.76 -13.70
C LEU A 386 10.40 25.63 -13.74
N ASN A 387 11.28 25.42 -14.72
CA ASN A 387 12.52 26.18 -14.86
C ASN A 387 12.22 27.67 -15.01
N ARG A 388 11.21 28.00 -15.82
CA ARG A 388 10.72 29.37 -16.01
C ARG A 388 10.16 29.97 -14.73
N LEU A 389 9.31 29.23 -14.01
CA LEU A 389 8.71 29.68 -12.75
C LEU A 389 9.79 29.94 -11.67
N ASN A 390 10.76 29.04 -11.56
CA ASN A 390 11.88 29.16 -10.63
C ASN A 390 12.70 30.43 -10.90
N ALA A 391 13.14 30.62 -12.15
CA ALA A 391 14.02 31.71 -12.54
C ALA A 391 13.38 33.11 -12.51
N THR A 392 12.06 33.22 -12.32
CA THR A 392 11.37 34.51 -12.44
C THR A 392 10.54 34.85 -11.21
N VAL A 393 9.65 33.95 -10.81
CA VAL A 393 8.68 34.19 -9.73
C VAL A 393 9.28 33.77 -8.41
N LEU A 394 9.82 32.55 -8.34
CA LEU A 394 10.21 31.96 -7.07
C LEU A 394 11.53 32.48 -6.52
N GLU A 395 12.47 32.94 -7.35
CA GLU A 395 13.70 33.58 -6.86
C GLU A 395 13.48 35.02 -6.35
N VAL A 396 12.52 35.75 -6.92
CA VAL A 396 12.34 37.19 -6.65
C VAL A 396 11.23 37.46 -5.65
N SER A 397 10.16 36.67 -5.69
CA SER A 397 8.87 37.02 -5.06
C SER A 397 8.61 36.24 -3.77
N VAL A 398 9.53 35.34 -3.40
CA VAL A 398 9.32 34.37 -2.33
C VAL A 398 10.25 34.68 -1.15
N PRO A 399 9.75 34.67 0.09
CA PRO A 399 10.55 34.93 1.28
C PRO A 399 11.76 33.99 1.42
N LYS A 400 12.83 34.46 2.06
CA LYS A 400 14.10 33.73 2.18
C LYS A 400 14.02 32.55 3.16
N GLU A 401 12.98 32.48 3.96
CA GLU A 401 12.75 31.51 5.03
C GLU A 401 12.17 30.18 4.50
N ARG A 402 12.28 29.97 3.18
CA ARG A 402 11.75 28.83 2.44
C ARG A 402 12.83 28.10 1.64
N CYS A 403 12.92 26.78 1.78
CA CYS A 403 13.92 25.99 1.04
C CYS A 403 13.34 24.82 0.22
N GLY A 404 12.06 24.48 0.36
CA GLY A 404 11.45 23.36 -0.37
C GLY A 404 11.43 23.55 -1.89
N PHE A 405 12.03 22.61 -2.63
CA PHE A 405 11.97 22.51 -4.10
C PHE A 405 12.46 23.73 -4.90
N LEU A 406 13.25 24.61 -4.27
CA LEU A 406 13.92 25.72 -4.93
C LEU A 406 15.35 25.33 -5.31
N ALA A 407 15.85 25.90 -6.40
CA ALA A 407 17.24 25.68 -6.80
C ALA A 407 18.19 26.22 -5.71
N SER A 408 19.29 25.49 -5.48
CA SER A 408 20.35 25.87 -4.53
C SER A 408 19.90 25.99 -3.06
N ARG A 409 18.78 25.35 -2.69
CA ARG A 409 18.32 25.25 -1.31
C ARG A 409 18.00 23.79 -0.96
N SER A 410 18.22 23.43 0.29
CA SER A 410 18.12 22.06 0.79
C SER A 410 17.46 22.04 2.17
N THR A 411 17.16 20.84 2.66
CA THR A 411 16.71 20.64 4.05
C THR A 411 17.75 21.13 5.06
N ILE A 412 19.05 21.03 4.71
CA ILE A 412 20.17 21.45 5.57
C ILE A 412 20.07 22.95 5.88
N ASP A 413 19.67 23.78 4.92
CA ASP A 413 19.59 25.23 5.12
C ASP A 413 18.54 25.61 6.18
N LEU A 414 17.40 24.91 6.21
CA LEU A 414 16.35 25.15 7.21
C LEU A 414 16.66 24.52 8.55
N VAL A 415 17.32 23.35 8.56
CA VAL A 415 17.83 22.75 9.80
C VAL A 415 18.86 23.68 10.42
N PHE A 416 19.79 24.22 9.63
CA PHE A 416 20.75 25.22 10.07
C PHE A 416 20.04 26.47 10.61
N ALA A 417 19.04 27.01 9.90
CA ALA A 417 18.27 28.16 10.37
C ALA A 417 17.55 27.88 11.70
N ALA A 418 16.93 26.71 11.86
CA ALA A 418 16.27 26.30 13.09
C ALA A 418 17.26 26.22 14.27
N LEU A 419 18.38 25.52 14.08
CA LEU A 419 19.42 25.35 15.09
C LEU A 419 20.08 26.69 15.47
N GLN A 420 20.42 27.53 14.48
CA GLN A 420 20.98 28.85 14.75
C GLN A 420 20.01 29.75 15.49
N THR A 421 18.72 29.71 15.13
CA THR A 421 17.69 30.47 15.85
C THR A 421 17.62 30.02 17.32
N GLN A 422 17.67 28.71 17.56
CA GLN A 422 17.69 28.13 18.90
C GLN A 422 18.94 28.53 19.71
N GLU A 423 20.13 28.43 19.12
CA GLU A 423 21.39 28.83 19.74
C GLU A 423 21.39 30.32 20.08
N LYS A 424 20.94 31.19 19.16
CA LYS A 424 20.93 32.66 19.37
C LYS A 424 19.93 33.09 20.43
N CYS A 425 18.75 32.47 20.48
CA CYS A 425 17.81 32.72 21.57
C CYS A 425 18.43 32.37 22.92
N ARG A 426 19.13 31.23 23.02
CA ARG A 426 19.82 30.83 24.26
C ARG A 426 20.96 31.78 24.64
N GLU A 427 21.82 32.14 23.69
CA GLU A 427 22.92 33.10 23.92
C GLU A 427 22.40 34.44 24.46
N ARG A 428 21.25 34.89 23.96
CA ARG A 428 20.60 36.15 24.35
C ARG A 428 19.67 36.01 25.56
N ASN A 429 19.56 34.80 26.14
CA ASN A 429 18.61 34.47 27.19
C ASN A 429 17.17 34.87 26.85
N GLN A 430 16.80 34.73 25.58
CA GLN A 430 15.46 34.96 25.06
C GLN A 430 14.71 33.63 24.92
N PRO A 431 13.39 33.60 25.20
CA PRO A 431 12.56 32.42 24.97
C PRO A 431 12.43 32.12 23.47
N LEU A 432 12.28 30.83 23.13
CA LEU A 432 11.93 30.37 21.79
C LEU A 432 10.74 29.42 21.90
N GLU A 433 9.63 29.76 21.28
CA GLU A 433 8.49 28.88 21.14
C GLU A 433 8.37 28.47 19.67
N ALA A 434 8.38 27.17 19.41
CA ALA A 434 8.20 26.62 18.07
C ALA A 434 6.92 25.78 18.00
N LEU A 435 6.21 25.87 16.87
CA LEU A 435 5.09 25.00 16.52
C LEU A 435 5.36 24.33 15.19
N PHE A 436 5.51 23.01 15.19
CA PHE A 436 5.61 22.24 13.96
C PHE A 436 4.22 21.92 13.42
N ALA A 437 4.07 21.96 12.10
CA ALA A 437 2.84 21.63 11.43
C ALA A 437 3.14 20.94 10.10
N GLU A 438 2.46 19.82 9.86
CA GLU A 438 2.48 19.10 8.61
C GLU A 438 1.22 19.47 7.82
N PHE A 439 1.40 20.06 6.65
CA PHE A 439 0.32 20.41 5.75
C PHE A 439 -0.22 19.14 5.08
N ALA A 440 -1.03 18.37 5.83
CA ALA A 440 -1.50 17.05 5.44
C ALA A 440 -2.06 17.01 4.01
N LYS A 441 -1.34 16.30 3.14
CA LYS A 441 -1.77 15.99 1.77
C LYS A 441 -2.29 17.21 1.01
N VAL A 442 -1.63 18.38 1.15
CA VAL A 442 -2.02 19.60 0.43
C VAL A 442 -2.07 19.41 -1.08
N LEU A 443 -1.26 18.50 -1.63
CA LEU A 443 -1.34 18.12 -3.05
C LEU A 443 -2.73 17.60 -3.47
N ASP A 444 -3.48 16.98 -2.56
CA ASP A 444 -4.75 16.30 -2.85
C ASP A 444 -5.97 17.21 -2.64
N SER A 445 -5.78 18.31 -1.89
CA SER A 445 -6.86 19.20 -1.43
C SER A 445 -6.75 20.63 -1.95
N VAL A 446 -5.67 21.01 -2.64
CA VAL A 446 -5.52 22.35 -3.23
C VAL A 446 -6.62 22.64 -4.25
N SER A 447 -7.28 23.79 -4.07
CA SER A 447 -8.22 24.32 -5.05
C SER A 447 -7.49 24.80 -6.28
N ARG A 448 -7.71 24.11 -7.40
CA ARG A 448 -7.16 24.49 -8.72
C ARG A 448 -7.50 25.94 -9.06
N LYS A 449 -8.76 26.35 -8.86
CA LYS A 449 -9.22 27.72 -9.15
C LYS A 449 -8.43 28.76 -8.34
N ALA A 450 -8.21 28.50 -7.05
CA ALA A 450 -7.43 29.38 -6.18
C ALA A 450 -5.96 29.45 -6.62
N LEU A 451 -5.37 28.31 -6.95
CA LEU A 451 -4.00 28.22 -7.44
C LEU A 451 -3.79 29.05 -8.72
N TRP A 452 -4.72 28.98 -9.69
CA TRP A 452 -4.64 29.79 -10.92
C TRP A 452 -4.67 31.29 -10.63
N THR A 453 -5.52 31.71 -9.68
CA THR A 453 -5.60 33.10 -9.24
C THR A 453 -4.31 33.55 -8.55
N VAL A 454 -3.75 32.72 -7.66
CA VAL A 454 -2.48 33.00 -6.98
C VAL A 454 -1.34 33.18 -7.99
N LEU A 455 -1.23 32.29 -8.98
CA LEU A 455 -0.19 32.44 -10.02
C LEU A 455 -0.34 33.77 -10.79
N GLY A 456 -1.57 34.17 -11.12
CA GLY A 456 -1.84 35.46 -11.75
C GLY A 456 -1.41 36.66 -10.87
N LYS A 457 -1.63 36.57 -9.55
CA LYS A 457 -1.15 37.58 -8.58
C LYS A 457 0.37 37.62 -8.48
N PHE A 458 1.04 36.46 -8.59
CA PHE A 458 2.50 36.31 -8.58
C PHE A 458 3.14 36.52 -9.96
N ALA A 459 2.64 37.51 -10.70
CA ALA A 459 3.19 37.97 -11.98
C ALA A 459 3.20 36.98 -13.16
N CYS A 460 2.57 35.80 -13.05
CA CYS A 460 2.45 34.87 -14.18
C CYS A 460 1.44 35.38 -15.23
N PRO A 461 1.83 35.52 -16.51
CA PRO A 461 0.91 35.90 -17.59
C PRO A 461 -0.21 34.87 -17.82
N ARG A 462 -1.35 35.32 -18.37
CA ARG A 462 -2.53 34.48 -18.70
C ARG A 462 -2.13 33.22 -19.50
N LYS A 463 -1.23 33.38 -20.48
CA LYS A 463 -0.77 32.28 -21.33
C LYS A 463 -0.12 31.17 -20.51
N PHE A 464 0.85 31.53 -19.65
CA PHE A 464 1.54 30.60 -18.77
C PHE A 464 0.56 29.88 -17.83
N VAL A 465 -0.31 30.65 -17.15
CA VAL A 465 -1.32 30.09 -16.24
C VAL A 465 -2.26 29.14 -16.98
N ASN A 466 -2.64 29.45 -18.22
CA ASN A 466 -3.51 28.58 -18.99
C ASN A 466 -2.84 27.24 -19.35
N ILE A 467 -1.57 27.23 -19.75
CA ILE A 467 -0.86 25.97 -20.02
C ILE A 467 -0.74 25.11 -18.76
N VAL A 468 -0.46 25.73 -17.59
CA VAL A 468 -0.47 25.01 -16.30
C VAL A 468 -1.87 24.47 -15.98
N ARG A 469 -2.94 25.24 -16.26
CA ARG A 469 -4.33 24.81 -16.09
C ARG A 469 -4.66 23.61 -16.97
N LEU A 470 -4.26 23.62 -18.24
CA LEU A 470 -4.52 22.54 -19.19
C LEU A 470 -3.84 21.22 -18.82
N LEU A 471 -2.74 21.24 -18.06
CA LEU A 471 -2.13 20.03 -17.50
C LEU A 471 -3.01 19.33 -16.44
N HIS A 472 -4.03 20.01 -15.91
CA HIS A 472 -4.87 19.52 -14.81
C HIS A 472 -6.35 19.33 -15.19
N VAL A 473 -6.86 20.07 -16.18
CA VAL A 473 -8.28 20.01 -16.58
C VAL A 473 -8.56 18.72 -17.36
N GLY A 474 -9.59 17.97 -16.92
CA GLY A 474 -9.98 16.71 -17.55
C GLY A 474 -9.00 15.56 -17.30
N MET A 475 -8.16 15.67 -16.26
CA MET A 475 -7.22 14.62 -15.88
C MET A 475 -7.95 13.38 -15.38
N LYS A 476 -7.57 12.22 -15.92
CA LYS A 476 -8.00 10.90 -15.46
C LYS A 476 -6.86 10.15 -14.80
N ALA A 477 -7.21 9.15 -14.00
CA ALA A 477 -6.26 8.16 -13.54
C ALA A 477 -6.84 6.76 -13.60
N LYS A 478 -5.93 5.79 -13.69
CA LYS A 478 -6.22 4.37 -13.54
C LYS A 478 -5.18 3.75 -12.61
N VAL A 479 -5.57 2.72 -11.87
CA VAL A 479 -4.66 1.99 -10.96
C VAL A 479 -4.14 0.77 -11.69
N GLN A 480 -2.82 0.58 -11.70
CA GLN A 480 -2.19 -0.63 -12.21
C GLN A 480 -1.77 -1.54 -11.06
N SER A 481 -2.14 -2.81 -11.15
CA SER A 481 -1.70 -3.85 -10.22
C SER A 481 -1.57 -5.18 -10.94
N CYS A 482 -0.48 -5.90 -10.70
CA CYS A 482 -0.17 -7.19 -11.33
C CYS A 482 -0.32 -7.22 -12.86
N GLY A 483 0.03 -6.11 -13.55
CA GLY A 483 -0.04 -6.01 -15.01
C GLY A 483 -1.42 -5.62 -15.57
N SER A 484 -2.47 -5.65 -14.75
CA SER A 484 -3.82 -5.21 -15.12
C SER A 484 -4.12 -3.79 -14.66
N ASN A 485 -4.98 -3.10 -15.41
CA ASN A 485 -5.41 -1.74 -15.13
C ASN A 485 -6.87 -1.74 -14.64
N SER A 486 -7.19 -0.85 -13.70
CA SER A 486 -8.57 -0.53 -13.35
C SER A 486 -9.25 0.27 -14.46
N ASP A 487 -10.57 0.45 -14.34
CA ASP A 487 -11.29 1.47 -15.08
C ASP A 487 -10.71 2.87 -14.79
N ASP A 488 -10.83 3.76 -15.78
CA ASP A 488 -10.47 5.16 -15.64
C ASP A 488 -11.44 5.87 -14.67
N PHE A 489 -10.90 6.76 -13.85
CA PHE A 489 -11.69 7.67 -13.01
C PHE A 489 -11.16 9.09 -13.07
N ASP A 490 -12.06 10.07 -12.92
CA ASP A 490 -11.72 11.48 -13.00
C ASP A 490 -11.03 11.98 -11.73
N ILE A 491 -9.97 12.79 -11.90
CA ILE A 491 -9.36 13.55 -10.81
C ILE A 491 -9.76 15.02 -10.95
N VAL A 492 -10.67 15.45 -10.07
CA VAL A 492 -11.30 16.77 -10.11
C VAL A 492 -10.72 17.77 -9.11
N THR A 493 -10.13 17.30 -8.00
CA THR A 493 -9.47 18.17 -7.00
C THR A 493 -7.96 17.90 -6.94
N GLY A 494 -7.25 18.75 -6.18
CA GLY A 494 -5.81 18.64 -6.03
C GLY A 494 -5.03 18.90 -7.31
N VAL A 495 -3.74 18.58 -7.26
CA VAL A 495 -2.76 18.76 -8.33
C VAL A 495 -2.14 17.42 -8.70
N LYS A 496 -1.53 17.36 -9.89
CA LYS A 496 -0.98 16.13 -10.46
C LYS A 496 0.19 15.56 -9.63
N GLN A 497 -0.07 14.62 -8.73
CA GLN A 497 0.99 13.96 -7.95
C GLN A 497 2.07 13.35 -8.85
N GLY A 498 3.33 13.37 -8.40
CA GLY A 498 4.48 12.88 -9.17
C GLY A 498 4.94 13.81 -10.31
N CYS A 499 4.20 14.88 -10.62
CA CYS A 499 4.61 15.89 -11.60
C CYS A 499 5.73 16.78 -11.03
N VAL A 500 6.77 17.02 -11.81
CA VAL A 500 7.93 17.83 -11.39
C VAL A 500 7.59 19.29 -11.11
N LEU A 501 6.55 19.82 -11.76
CA LEU A 501 6.08 21.20 -11.61
C LEU A 501 5.27 21.41 -10.32
N VAL A 502 4.55 20.38 -9.89
CA VAL A 502 3.53 20.48 -8.85
C VAL A 502 4.06 20.91 -7.48
N PRO A 503 5.22 20.45 -7.01
CA PRO A 503 5.79 20.93 -5.76
C PRO A 503 5.96 22.46 -5.76
N ALA A 504 6.46 23.04 -6.86
CA ALA A 504 6.62 24.50 -6.99
C ALA A 504 5.28 25.25 -7.02
N LEU A 505 4.23 24.67 -7.59
CA LEU A 505 2.88 25.26 -7.58
C LEU A 505 2.27 25.29 -6.19
N CYS A 506 2.33 24.18 -5.46
CA CYS A 506 1.80 24.09 -4.10
C CYS A 506 2.57 25.01 -3.15
N SER A 507 3.86 25.12 -3.40
CA SER A 507 4.74 26.06 -2.76
C SER A 507 4.28 27.51 -2.94
N SER A 508 4.03 27.94 -4.18
CA SER A 508 3.45 29.27 -4.45
C SER A 508 2.13 29.50 -3.73
N TYR A 509 1.27 28.48 -3.71
CA TYR A 509 -0.02 28.56 -3.03
C TYR A 509 0.13 28.71 -1.50
N LEU A 510 0.96 27.88 -0.86
CA LEU A 510 1.21 27.95 0.57
C LEU A 510 1.80 29.29 0.97
N ILE A 511 2.78 29.81 0.21
CA ILE A 511 3.34 31.15 0.44
C ILE A 511 2.25 32.20 0.39
N ALA A 512 1.40 32.18 -0.64
CA ALA A 512 0.32 33.15 -0.76
C ALA A 512 -0.62 33.13 0.45
N MET A 513 -0.98 31.93 0.93
CA MET A 513 -1.83 31.78 2.12
C MET A 513 -1.14 32.31 3.38
N VAL A 514 0.15 32.04 3.56
CA VAL A 514 0.95 32.51 4.69
C VAL A 514 1.16 34.03 4.64
N THR A 515 1.48 34.59 3.47
CA THR A 515 1.63 36.03 3.29
C THR A 515 0.37 36.76 3.72
N VAL A 516 -0.81 36.26 3.34
CA VAL A 516 -2.08 36.85 3.78
C VAL A 516 -2.38 36.56 5.26
N ALA A 517 -1.96 35.41 5.78
CA ALA A 517 -2.12 35.08 7.19
C ALA A 517 -1.38 36.07 8.09
N PHE A 518 -0.15 36.44 7.72
CA PHE A 518 0.74 37.27 8.53
C PHE A 518 0.73 38.75 8.18
N GLN A 519 -0.05 39.18 7.17
CA GLN A 519 -0.20 40.59 6.79
C GLN A 519 -0.60 41.51 7.96
N ASN A 520 -1.28 40.98 8.99
CA ASN A 520 -1.74 41.73 10.17
C ASN A 520 -1.04 41.30 11.47
N SER A 521 -0.05 40.41 11.39
CA SER A 521 0.64 39.80 12.54
C SER A 521 1.96 40.51 12.84
N GLY A 522 2.04 41.83 12.64
CA GLY A 522 3.28 42.60 12.65
C GLY A 522 4.25 42.22 13.78
N GLU A 523 5.55 42.19 13.47
CA GLU A 523 6.69 41.88 14.36
C GLU A 523 6.68 40.50 15.08
N ASP A 524 5.57 39.75 15.06
CA ASP A 524 5.51 38.40 15.65
C ASP A 524 6.54 37.48 14.95
N GLY A 525 7.47 36.92 15.71
CA GLY A 525 8.55 36.07 15.21
C GLY A 525 9.82 36.18 16.06
N VAL A 526 10.88 35.49 15.65
CA VAL A 526 12.20 35.61 16.29
C VAL A 526 13.03 36.67 15.57
N GLU A 527 13.34 37.76 16.27
CA GLU A 527 14.13 38.84 15.68
C GLU A 527 15.61 38.47 15.56
N VAL A 528 16.12 38.54 14.33
CA VAL A 528 17.53 38.33 14.01
C VAL A 528 18.13 39.61 13.46
N GLU A 529 19.17 40.08 14.15
CA GLU A 529 20.01 41.17 13.67
C GLU A 529 21.21 40.60 12.93
N TYR A 530 21.41 41.03 11.68
CA TYR A 530 22.50 40.55 10.84
C TYR A 530 23.16 41.66 10.02
N ARG A 531 24.33 41.36 9.45
CA ARG A 531 25.12 42.26 8.61
C ARG A 531 25.52 41.56 7.30
N THR A 532 25.44 42.26 6.17
CA THR A 532 25.60 41.67 4.83
C THR A 532 26.99 41.88 4.19
N ASN A 533 27.93 42.58 4.85
CA ASN A 533 29.24 42.91 4.27
C ASN A 533 30.37 41.91 4.61
N GLY A 534 30.35 40.75 3.96
CA GLY A 534 31.52 40.11 3.32
C GLY A 534 32.75 39.64 4.12
N ARG A 535 32.90 39.85 5.43
CA ARG A 535 33.99 39.20 6.21
C ARG A 535 33.51 38.76 7.59
N LEU A 536 33.27 37.45 7.73
CA LEU A 536 32.64 36.78 8.87
C LEU A 536 33.37 36.95 10.24
N LEU A 537 34.61 37.46 10.28
CA LEU A 537 35.52 37.32 11.44
C LEU A 537 36.17 38.63 11.95
N ASN A 538 35.61 39.81 11.70
CA ASN A 538 36.18 41.06 12.25
C ASN A 538 35.46 41.54 13.53
N ILE A 539 35.97 41.10 14.69
CA ILE A 539 35.41 41.38 16.03
C ILE A 539 35.41 42.88 16.38
N ARG A 540 36.30 43.70 15.80
CA ARG A 540 36.38 45.15 16.10
C ARG A 540 35.17 45.96 15.60
N ARG A 541 34.27 45.34 14.82
CA ARG A 541 33.11 46.02 14.23
C ARG A 541 31.82 45.89 15.04
N PHE A 542 31.77 45.08 16.10
CA PHE A 542 30.58 44.92 16.94
C PHE A 542 30.16 46.19 17.70
N GLY A 543 31.02 47.22 17.78
CA GLY A 543 30.71 48.50 18.43
C GLY A 543 30.15 49.61 17.53
N ALA A 544 30.05 49.41 16.21
CA ALA A 544 29.57 50.45 15.29
C ALA A 544 28.09 50.22 14.91
N PRO A 545 27.16 51.18 15.13
CA PRO A 545 25.72 51.04 14.83
C PRO A 545 25.38 51.11 13.34
N ILE A 546 26.36 51.42 12.50
CA ILE A 546 26.17 51.58 11.06
C ILE A 546 26.14 50.17 10.45
N TRP A 547 25.11 49.84 9.66
CA TRP A 547 24.92 48.59 8.90
C TRP A 547 24.27 47.38 9.62
N LEU A 548 23.48 47.59 10.66
CA LEU A 548 22.60 46.55 11.23
C LEU A 548 21.30 46.43 10.40
N GLN A 549 20.97 45.22 9.95
CA GLN A 549 19.65 44.88 9.44
C GLN A 549 18.95 43.97 10.44
N THR A 550 17.65 44.18 10.65
CA THR A 550 16.81 43.33 11.50
C THR A 550 15.78 42.62 10.62
N SER A 551 15.55 41.34 10.86
CA SER A 551 14.46 40.57 10.24
C SER A 551 13.86 39.63 11.27
N ALA A 552 12.54 39.51 11.29
CA ALA A 552 11.84 38.52 12.09
C ALA A 552 11.72 37.20 11.32
N ILE A 553 12.11 36.10 11.96
CA ILE A 553 11.90 34.73 11.47
C ILE A 553 10.67 34.19 12.16
N SER A 554 9.54 34.18 11.46
CA SER A 554 8.26 33.69 11.99
C SER A 554 7.88 32.30 11.47
N MET A 555 8.51 31.84 10.40
CA MET A 555 8.22 30.55 9.78
C MET A 555 9.44 29.96 9.06
N LEU A 556 9.62 28.65 9.16
CA LEU A 556 10.51 27.85 8.32
C LEU A 556 9.64 26.88 7.51
N LEU A 557 9.74 26.91 6.18
CA LEU A 557 8.87 26.12 5.30
C LEU A 557 9.66 25.24 4.32
N PHE A 558 9.47 23.93 4.43
CA PHE A 558 9.93 22.95 3.45
C PHE A 558 8.76 22.13 2.92
N ALA A 559 8.27 22.49 1.72
CA ALA A 559 7.12 21.82 1.13
C ALA A 559 5.89 21.89 2.05
N ASP A 560 5.43 20.74 2.56
CA ASP A 560 4.37 20.55 3.52
C ASP A 560 4.85 20.50 4.98
N ASP A 561 6.15 20.38 5.24
CA ASP A 561 6.70 20.53 6.58
C ASP A 561 6.90 22.01 6.91
N SER A 562 6.35 22.45 8.04
CA SER A 562 6.51 23.82 8.50
C SER A 562 6.79 23.91 9.99
N ALA A 563 7.50 24.96 10.38
CA ALA A 563 7.73 25.35 11.76
C ALA A 563 7.40 26.84 11.91
N LEU A 564 6.47 27.19 12.79
CA LEU A 564 6.26 28.58 13.24
C LEU A 564 7.18 28.85 14.43
N LEU A 565 7.76 30.05 14.48
CA LEU A 565 8.69 30.45 15.53
C LEU A 565 8.26 31.79 16.13
N ALA A 566 8.35 31.93 17.44
CA ALA A 566 8.03 33.16 18.17
C ALA A 566 8.80 33.23 19.51
N HIS A 567 8.80 34.39 20.16
CA HIS A 567 9.38 34.56 21.50
C HIS A 567 8.37 34.24 22.61
N SER A 568 7.06 34.35 22.35
CA SER A 568 6.03 34.06 23.36
C SER A 568 4.94 33.10 22.89
N GLU A 569 4.30 32.42 23.84
CA GLU A 569 3.14 31.56 23.58
C GLU A 569 1.98 32.35 22.94
N GLU A 570 1.80 33.61 23.33
CA GLU A 570 0.76 34.48 22.78
C GLU A 570 1.00 34.83 21.30
N GLU A 571 2.25 35.15 20.94
CA GLU A 571 2.66 35.34 19.54
C GLU A 571 2.46 34.05 18.74
N LEU A 572 2.91 32.92 19.27
CA LEU A 572 2.78 31.63 18.61
C LEU A 572 1.30 31.26 18.40
N GLN A 573 0.43 31.52 19.39
CA GLN A 573 -1.00 31.33 19.29
C GLN A 573 -1.64 32.24 18.23
N ARG A 574 -1.20 33.51 18.09
CA ARG A 574 -1.65 34.41 17.02
C ARG A 574 -1.25 33.88 15.65
N LEU A 575 0.02 33.48 15.46
CA LEU A 575 0.53 32.91 14.22
C LEU A 575 -0.21 31.61 13.85
N ALA A 576 -0.45 30.73 14.82
CA ALA A 576 -1.18 29.48 14.63
C ALA A 576 -2.65 29.73 14.25
N THR A 577 -3.33 30.65 14.96
CA THR A 577 -4.73 31.01 14.69
C THR A 577 -4.89 31.66 13.32
N ALA A 578 -3.98 32.57 12.95
CA ALA A 578 -3.97 33.23 11.66
C ALA A 578 -3.79 32.24 10.50
N SER A 579 -2.92 31.24 10.69
CA SER A 579 -2.68 30.14 9.74
C SER A 579 -3.91 29.22 9.62
N ARG A 580 -4.56 28.86 10.74
CA ARG A 580 -5.76 27.99 10.76
C ARG A 580 -6.98 28.64 10.11
N ARG A 581 -7.25 29.92 10.37
CA ARG A 581 -8.44 30.61 9.80
C ARG A 581 -8.49 30.53 8.28
N ARG A 582 -7.34 30.39 7.62
CA ARG A 582 -7.17 30.45 6.17
C ARG A 582 -6.91 29.11 5.50
N HIS A 583 -6.73 28.03 6.28
CA HIS A 583 -6.62 26.66 5.77
C HIS A 583 -7.33 25.66 6.70
N ARG A 584 -8.55 25.24 6.32
CA ARG A 584 -9.37 24.29 7.10
C ARG A 584 -8.87 22.85 7.03
N SER A 585 -8.09 22.49 6.01
CA SER A 585 -7.52 21.15 5.76
C SER A 585 -6.10 21.01 6.33
N LEU A 586 -5.90 21.37 7.59
CA LEU A 586 -4.64 21.17 8.32
C LEU A 586 -4.86 20.12 9.39
N ASP A 587 -4.12 19.02 9.30
CA ASP A 587 -3.88 18.13 10.44
C ASP A 587 -2.69 18.73 11.19
N TRP A 588 -2.88 19.08 12.45
CA TRP A 588 -1.85 19.74 13.25
C TRP A 588 -1.24 18.75 14.22
N THR A 589 0.09 18.64 14.18
CA THR A 589 0.83 17.97 15.24
C THR A 589 1.75 19.00 15.86
N SER A 590 1.28 19.67 16.91
CA SER A 590 2.15 20.55 17.69
C SER A 590 3.29 19.76 18.29
N THR A 591 4.40 20.45 18.40
CA THR A 591 5.50 20.07 19.26
C THR A 591 6.16 21.35 19.70
N GLN A 592 6.52 21.41 20.98
CA GLN A 592 7.27 22.49 21.60
C GLN A 592 8.77 22.33 21.29
N VAL A 593 9.45 23.40 20.90
CA VAL A 593 10.93 23.44 20.99
C VAL A 593 11.30 24.73 21.70
N GLY A 594 11.78 24.59 22.95
CA GLY A 594 12.81 25.47 23.50
C GLY A 594 12.45 26.46 24.61
N ARG A 595 12.14 26.00 25.83
CA ARG A 595 12.43 26.80 27.04
C ARG A 595 13.66 26.27 27.78
N SER A 596 14.64 27.14 27.95
CA SER A 596 15.64 27.02 29.01
C SER A 596 14.89 27.06 30.35
N ALA A 597 14.85 25.92 31.05
CA ALA A 597 14.48 25.78 32.47
C ALA A 597 13.09 26.29 32.93
N CYS A 598 11.98 25.96 32.25
CA CYS A 598 10.63 26.05 32.85
C CYS A 598 9.75 24.83 32.50
N VAL A 599 8.92 24.41 33.47
CA VAL A 599 8.48 23.01 33.70
C VAL A 599 7.20 22.60 32.95
N SER A 600 6.64 23.41 32.05
CA SER A 600 5.38 23.08 31.36
C SER A 600 5.35 23.46 29.88
N PRO A 601 4.77 22.61 29.00
CA PRO A 601 4.57 22.91 27.58
C PRO A 601 3.54 24.03 27.31
N PRO A 602 3.68 24.83 26.23
CA PRO A 602 2.71 25.85 25.86
C PRO A 602 1.37 25.19 25.53
N GLN A 603 0.28 25.82 26.00
CA GLN A 603 -1.08 25.34 25.83
C GLN A 603 -1.69 25.98 24.57
N ILE A 604 -1.10 25.70 23.41
CA ILE A 604 -1.63 26.20 22.13
C ILE A 604 -2.97 25.50 21.85
N ARG A 605 -3.98 26.29 21.48
CA ARG A 605 -5.32 25.81 21.09
C ARG A 605 -5.60 26.12 19.64
N ILE A 606 -5.87 25.09 18.85
CA ILE A 606 -6.23 25.24 17.43
C ILE A 606 -7.60 24.61 17.21
N ALA A 607 -8.58 25.42 16.81
CA ALA A 607 -9.96 24.97 16.54
C ALA A 607 -10.66 24.26 17.72
N GLY A 608 -10.25 24.55 18.96
CA GLY A 608 -10.80 23.95 20.18
C GLY A 608 -9.96 22.80 20.73
N ASP A 609 -9.07 22.22 19.93
CA ASP A 609 -8.15 21.17 20.35
C ASP A 609 -6.88 21.75 20.96
N THR A 610 -6.46 21.20 22.10
CA THR A 610 -5.17 21.54 22.72
C THR A 610 -4.11 20.69 22.07
N VAL A 611 -3.06 21.33 21.56
CA VAL A 611 -2.06 20.61 20.81
C VAL A 611 -0.94 20.13 21.74
N ASN A 612 -0.57 18.86 21.64
CA ASN A 612 0.38 18.24 22.56
C ASN A 612 1.77 18.91 22.47
N GLY A 613 2.39 19.21 23.61
CA GLY A 613 3.80 19.60 23.66
C GLY A 613 4.70 18.38 23.81
N CYS A 614 5.88 18.40 23.21
CA CYS A 614 6.96 17.47 23.54
C CYS A 614 8.30 18.20 23.57
N GLY A 615 9.27 17.72 24.36
CA GLY A 615 10.55 18.41 24.55
C GLY A 615 11.57 18.20 23.43
N ASP A 616 11.30 17.26 22.52
CA ASP A 616 12.16 16.96 21.38
C ASP A 616 11.31 16.75 20.13
N PHE A 617 11.77 17.27 18.99
CA PHE A 617 11.12 17.09 17.69
C PHE A 617 12.11 16.69 16.60
N CYS A 618 11.67 15.86 15.66
CA CYS A 618 12.44 15.56 14.45
C CYS A 618 11.94 16.44 13.31
N TYR A 619 12.65 17.53 12.99
CA TYR A 619 12.35 18.41 11.86
C TYR A 619 13.29 18.11 10.69
N LEU A 620 12.72 17.75 9.53
CA LEU A 620 13.46 17.42 8.30
C LEU A 620 14.57 16.36 8.49
N GLY A 621 14.39 15.46 9.46
CA GLY A 621 15.32 14.37 9.77
C GLY A 621 16.42 14.70 10.78
N SER A 622 16.48 15.93 11.29
CA SER A 622 17.35 16.35 12.40
C SER A 622 16.54 16.58 13.68
N ASN A 623 17.15 16.29 14.84
CA ASN A 623 16.48 16.39 16.13
C ASN A 623 16.73 17.77 16.74
N LEU A 624 15.66 18.50 17.03
CA LEU A 624 15.66 19.73 17.82
C LEU A 624 15.29 19.36 19.26
N SER A 625 16.19 19.61 20.20
CA SER A 625 16.00 19.29 21.63
C SER A 625 16.02 20.54 22.49
N THR A 626 15.25 20.57 23.57
CA THR A 626 15.22 21.72 24.50
C THR A 626 16.56 22.04 25.16
N ASP A 627 17.43 21.04 25.30
CA ASP A 627 18.72 21.18 25.98
C ASP A 627 19.89 21.59 25.07
N LEU A 628 19.67 21.66 23.74
CA LEU A 628 20.69 21.82 22.69
C LEU A 628 21.72 20.66 22.65
N SER A 629 21.42 19.52 23.25
CA SER A 629 22.31 18.36 23.19
C SER A 629 22.28 17.71 21.80
N VAL A 630 23.44 17.72 21.15
CA VAL A 630 23.70 16.95 19.92
C VAL A 630 23.77 15.45 20.16
N ASP A 631 23.81 14.98 21.40
CA ASP A 631 23.99 13.56 21.72
C ASP A 631 22.89 12.68 21.11
N ARG A 632 21.65 13.19 21.07
CA ARG A 632 20.53 12.43 20.50
C ARG A 632 20.65 12.33 18.98
N GLU A 633 21.05 13.41 18.31
CA GLU A 633 21.32 13.40 16.87
C GLU A 633 22.48 12.45 16.53
N LEU A 634 23.57 12.52 17.30
CA LEU A 634 24.71 11.61 17.17
C LEU A 634 24.28 10.15 17.35
N ARG A 635 23.52 9.83 18.41
CA ARG A 635 22.97 8.48 18.62
C ARG A 635 22.09 8.02 17.47
N ALA A 636 21.22 8.88 16.95
CA ALA A 636 20.36 8.57 15.82
C ALA A 636 21.16 8.31 14.53
N HIS A 637 22.19 9.10 14.25
CA HIS A 637 23.08 8.91 13.10
C HIS A 637 23.90 7.63 13.23
N VAL A 638 24.46 7.35 14.41
CA VAL A 638 25.17 6.10 14.70
C VAL A 638 24.24 4.90 14.53
N ALA A 639 22.99 4.97 15.01
CA ALA A 639 22.01 3.89 14.83
C ALA A 639 21.65 3.67 13.36
N LYS A 640 21.42 4.73 12.58
CA LYS A 640 21.18 4.64 11.13
C LYS A 640 22.38 4.02 10.40
N ALA A 641 23.60 4.46 10.72
CA ALA A 641 24.83 3.92 10.14
C ALA A 641 25.00 2.43 10.47
N ARG A 642 24.81 2.03 11.73
CA ARG A 642 24.83 0.61 12.16
C ARG A 642 23.79 -0.23 11.44
N ALA A 643 22.56 0.30 11.27
CA ALA A 643 21.50 -0.41 10.56
C ALA A 643 21.81 -0.61 9.07
N VAL A 644 22.48 0.34 8.42
CA VAL A 644 22.96 0.19 7.03
C VAL A 644 24.09 -0.83 6.96
N LEU A 645 25.07 -0.76 7.87
CA LEU A 645 26.19 -1.69 7.93
C LEU A 645 25.73 -3.14 8.14
N GLY A 646 24.81 -3.37 9.08
CA GLY A 646 24.24 -4.71 9.33
C GLY A 646 23.33 -5.25 8.21
N ARG A 647 22.99 -4.43 7.21
CA ARG A 647 22.35 -4.89 5.95
C ARG A 647 23.37 -5.26 4.88
N LEU A 648 24.57 -4.66 4.91
CA LEU A 648 25.66 -5.02 4.01
C LEU A 648 26.26 -6.39 4.40
N GLU A 649 26.35 -6.70 5.69
CA GLU A 649 26.85 -8.00 6.18
C GLU A 649 25.92 -9.18 5.86
N ARG A 650 24.64 -8.93 5.51
CA ARG A 650 23.66 -9.98 5.15
C ARG A 650 23.63 -10.34 3.66
N ARG A 651 24.48 -9.71 2.84
CA ARG A 651 24.50 -9.88 1.37
C ARG A 651 25.83 -10.41 0.82
N VAL A 652 26.71 -10.93 1.68
CA VAL A 652 27.93 -11.64 1.27
C VAL A 652 27.76 -13.13 1.55
#